data_AF-A0A2S2C830-F1
#
_entry.id   AF-A0A2S2C830-F1
#
_cell.length_a   1.000
_cell.length_b   1.000
_cell.length_c   1.000
_cell.angle_alpha   90.00
_cell.angle_beta   90.00
_cell.angle_gamma   90.00
#
_symmetry.space_group_name_H-M   'P 1'
#
loop_
_entity.id
_entity.type
_entity.pdbx_description
1 polymer ?
#
loop_
_entity_poly.entity_id
_entity_poly.type
_entity_poly.pdbx_seq_one_letter_code
_entity_poly.pdbx_strand_id
1 'polypeptide(L)'
;MPLQIAPKLRRRTAQKWLVALERHMYPGEFVWALARTTAKYPPCDGLAITNARVLAFLGSDVATSGPRVVVVAGNIQRFDIMGLGFNTLVITTRDNQQVSFGVLHRKDVAFVSHFVHYLGMSGFPPEVWAAIEAQRRFAEDSAAAAQREAANRAAAMRPDVEERAATERSATDPVTRPSSGRAITQPGQPPTGQDIPEPALKPGAATRAAVNHALKLVDSLLDRGRAAQNLPQKLRDELATNVRAAIEDRTHAALRDLPASSLKDALPRGTRLGSLGASRFRTVADIAASSPAALDAVPGIGPQSAYAIYTEAMAQRTRARERIRLRLDPDRRSRIDTSLLRLLLVLRRVDPLVGEIGAPLTELRTQVDPLRGPAQRAGKRVAMFFAGEAERTRAEAAREQLQAIAADPALAELDTKITDVLAAAEWRGDPWSAYESDAAAVNALLSQFVPARDGDERAAHGFVGERFVREVERTPLDRTYMRSLLRGYQSFGAGYILSRRKMILGDEMGLGKTVQALAAAAHLAAQGEKYFLVICPASVLVNWSNETGKQTSLVPHEVRGQDRDMQLQVWAREGGVAITTFDTLKRIRVPVRPALVIVDEAHYIKNPTTQRAVAARGVVESSGRAVLLSGTPMENRVEEFQNLVRYVQPGVARQIHARDGVAGATAFRKSVAPAYLRRNQVDVLTELPDLIEVEDWVQLCGDDERRYREAVAQGNFMAMRQAAYLPGTRTGSAKLDRLVEIVEEAEDNQTKVLVFSYFRAVLETLRAAVPGTVFGPLTGATSSVERQRMVDDFTAHHGRAVLLSQIEAGGVGLNIQAASVVVLTEPQWKPSTEVQAIARAHRMGQVRTVQVHRLLAKDSIDELMRRTLAHKSELFDAYARRSHAKESDAAAVVTEWADGVEPTPADFVRVEQQRLGM
;
A
#
# COMPACT_ATOMS: atom_id res chain seq x y z
N MET A 1 -19.08 -44.38 -33.69
CA MET A 1 -20.17 -45.03 -32.92
C MET A 1 -20.66 -44.07 -31.85
N PRO A 2 -21.90 -43.58 -31.87
CA PRO A 2 -22.39 -42.69 -30.82
C PRO A 2 -22.96 -43.51 -29.65
N LEU A 3 -22.41 -43.30 -28.45
CA LEU A 3 -22.98 -43.80 -27.20
C LEU A 3 -24.22 -42.98 -26.84
N GLN A 4 -25.39 -43.62 -26.89
CA GLN A 4 -26.63 -43.10 -26.32
C GLN A 4 -26.55 -43.15 -24.79
N ILE A 5 -26.68 -41.99 -24.13
CA ILE A 5 -26.94 -41.89 -22.70
C ILE A 5 -28.36 -41.35 -22.50
N ALA A 6 -29.14 -42.05 -21.69
CA ALA A 6 -30.60 -41.94 -21.61
C ALA A 6 -31.14 -40.57 -21.10
N PRO A 7 -32.34 -40.13 -21.54
CA PRO A 7 -32.86 -38.77 -21.29
C PRO A 7 -33.32 -38.48 -19.84
N LYS A 8 -33.41 -39.50 -18.97
CA LYS A 8 -34.02 -39.34 -17.63
C LYS A 8 -33.09 -38.77 -16.56
N LEU A 9 -31.77 -38.72 -16.77
CA LEU A 9 -30.82 -38.21 -15.75
C LEU A 9 -30.66 -36.67 -15.69
N ARG A 10 -31.19 -35.91 -16.67
CA ARG A 10 -30.98 -34.45 -16.68
C ARG A 10 -31.80 -33.67 -15.66
N ARG A 11 -32.99 -34.14 -15.26
CA ARG A 11 -33.89 -33.32 -14.41
C ARG A 11 -33.48 -33.26 -12.94
N ARG A 12 -33.11 -34.39 -12.31
CA ARG A 12 -32.76 -34.40 -10.88
C ARG A 12 -31.40 -33.76 -10.56
N THR A 13 -30.42 -33.90 -11.45
CA THR A 13 -29.08 -33.32 -11.27
C THR A 13 -29.09 -31.82 -11.54
N ALA A 14 -29.78 -31.36 -12.60
CA ALA A 14 -29.93 -29.92 -12.87
C ALA A 14 -30.72 -29.19 -11.77
N GLN A 15 -31.73 -29.83 -11.17
CA GLN A 15 -32.54 -29.24 -10.11
C GLN A 15 -31.76 -29.16 -8.78
N LYS A 16 -30.87 -30.12 -8.49
CA LYS A 16 -29.93 -30.02 -7.36
C LYS A 16 -28.85 -28.96 -7.59
N TRP A 17 -28.37 -28.80 -8.83
CA TRP A 17 -27.42 -27.74 -9.20
C TRP A 17 -28.05 -26.35 -9.15
N LEU A 18 -29.28 -26.20 -9.61
CA LEU A 18 -30.03 -24.94 -9.53
C LEU A 18 -30.26 -24.54 -8.06
N VAL A 19 -30.68 -25.46 -7.19
CA VAL A 19 -30.85 -25.19 -5.75
C VAL A 19 -29.52 -24.87 -5.05
N ALA A 20 -28.40 -25.42 -5.52
CA ALA A 20 -27.06 -25.09 -5.02
C ALA A 20 -26.58 -23.70 -5.51
N LEU A 21 -26.94 -23.32 -6.73
CA LEU A 21 -26.59 -22.02 -7.33
C LEU A 21 -27.45 -20.87 -6.78
N GLU A 22 -28.74 -21.13 -6.52
CA GLU A 22 -29.69 -20.16 -5.94
C GLU A 22 -29.32 -19.75 -4.51
N ARG A 23 -28.63 -20.62 -3.76
CA ARG A 23 -28.18 -20.33 -2.39
C ARG A 23 -26.88 -19.54 -2.31
N HIS A 24 -26.07 -19.50 -3.37
CA HIS A 24 -24.65 -19.08 -3.27
C HIS A 24 -24.19 -18.03 -4.30
N MET A 25 -25.05 -17.56 -5.22
CA MET A 25 -24.73 -16.49 -6.17
C MET A 25 -25.79 -15.38 -6.17
N TYR A 26 -25.35 -14.12 -6.19
CA TYR A 26 -26.26 -12.98 -6.37
C TYR A 26 -26.88 -13.01 -7.78
N PRO A 27 -28.15 -12.60 -7.97
CA PRO A 27 -28.87 -12.74 -9.25
C PRO A 27 -28.18 -12.07 -10.45
N GLY A 28 -27.41 -11.00 -10.23
CA GLY A 28 -26.62 -10.34 -11.29
C GLY A 28 -25.42 -11.14 -11.78
N GLU A 29 -24.80 -11.97 -10.93
CA GLU A 29 -23.64 -12.79 -11.31
C GLU A 29 -24.04 -14.00 -12.17
N PHE A 30 -25.28 -14.48 -12.02
CA PHE A 30 -25.81 -15.58 -12.83
C PHE A 30 -25.93 -15.21 -14.30
N VAL A 31 -26.31 -13.95 -14.58
CA VAL A 31 -26.44 -13.39 -15.93
C VAL A 31 -25.06 -13.18 -16.56
N TRP A 32 -24.09 -12.73 -15.77
CA TRP A 32 -22.70 -12.56 -16.20
C TRP A 32 -22.01 -13.90 -16.50
N ALA A 33 -22.29 -14.94 -15.73
CA ALA A 33 -21.75 -16.29 -15.97
C ALA A 33 -22.33 -16.95 -17.23
N LEU A 34 -23.61 -16.72 -17.54
CA LEU A 34 -24.25 -17.23 -18.76
C LEU A 34 -23.71 -16.55 -20.03
N ALA A 35 -23.39 -15.26 -19.97
CA ALA A 35 -22.88 -14.50 -21.11
C ALA A 35 -21.42 -14.85 -21.50
N ARG A 36 -20.65 -15.46 -20.58
CA ARG A 36 -19.21 -15.70 -20.75
C ARG A 36 -18.81 -17.13 -21.12
N THR A 37 -19.77 -18.06 -21.22
CA THR A 37 -19.46 -19.45 -21.60
C THR A 37 -19.44 -19.61 -23.12
N THR A 38 -18.26 -19.39 -23.71
CA THR A 38 -17.88 -19.90 -25.03
C THR A 38 -17.71 -21.43 -24.99
N ALA A 39 -18.79 -22.15 -24.74
CA ALA A 39 -18.87 -23.58 -25.00
C ALA A 39 -19.81 -23.76 -26.19
N LYS A 40 -19.30 -24.31 -27.30
CA LYS A 40 -20.10 -24.69 -28.47
C LYS A 40 -21.22 -25.63 -28.04
N TYR A 41 -22.44 -25.10 -27.93
CA TYR A 41 -23.68 -25.87 -27.95
C TYR A 41 -24.39 -25.58 -29.29
N PRO A 42 -25.16 -26.53 -29.83
CA PRO A 42 -25.92 -26.31 -31.06
C PRO A 42 -26.87 -25.11 -30.89
N PRO A 43 -27.24 -24.43 -31.98
CA PRO A 43 -28.10 -23.24 -31.93
C PRO A 43 -29.40 -23.59 -31.21
N CYS A 44 -29.59 -23.04 -30.01
CA CYS A 44 -30.87 -23.11 -29.32
C CYS A 44 -31.77 -22.05 -29.95
N ASP A 45 -32.60 -22.46 -30.91
CA ASP A 45 -33.72 -21.65 -31.37
C ASP A 45 -34.66 -21.34 -30.20
N GLY A 46 -34.83 -20.05 -29.90
CA GLY A 46 -35.89 -19.53 -29.03
C GLY A 46 -35.63 -19.55 -27.52
N LEU A 47 -35.45 -18.37 -26.92
CA LEU A 47 -35.51 -18.20 -25.47
C LEU A 47 -36.99 -18.12 -25.01
N ALA A 48 -37.58 -19.23 -24.57
CA ALA A 48 -38.94 -19.25 -24.04
C ALA A 48 -39.02 -18.64 -22.62
N ILE A 49 -39.51 -17.40 -22.51
CA ILE A 49 -39.76 -16.70 -21.24
C ILE A 49 -41.21 -16.98 -20.80
N THR A 50 -41.41 -17.57 -19.62
CA THR A 50 -42.74 -17.77 -19.02
C THR A 50 -42.95 -16.85 -17.83
N ASN A 51 -44.20 -16.49 -17.50
CA ASN A 51 -44.54 -15.72 -16.29
C ASN A 51 -43.89 -16.30 -15.02
N ALA A 52 -43.90 -17.63 -14.90
CA ALA A 52 -43.28 -18.33 -13.78
C ALA A 52 -41.76 -18.12 -13.68
N ARG A 53 -41.05 -17.98 -14.80
CA ARG A 53 -39.59 -17.72 -14.82
C ARG A 53 -39.26 -16.28 -14.47
N VAL A 54 -40.08 -15.32 -14.90
CA VAL A 54 -39.91 -13.90 -14.55
C VAL A 54 -40.17 -13.69 -13.05
N LEU A 55 -41.23 -14.30 -12.51
CA LEU A 55 -41.57 -14.18 -11.08
C LEU A 55 -40.59 -14.92 -10.15
N ALA A 56 -40.08 -16.08 -10.56
CA ALA A 56 -39.01 -16.78 -9.85
C ALA A 56 -37.70 -15.96 -9.82
N PHE A 57 -37.37 -15.27 -10.91
CA PHE A 57 -36.19 -14.41 -11.01
C PHE A 57 -36.29 -13.16 -10.13
N LEU A 58 -37.51 -12.71 -9.83
CA LEU A 58 -37.81 -11.62 -8.88
C LEU A 58 -37.92 -12.11 -7.42
N GLY A 59 -37.67 -13.40 -7.16
CA GLY A 59 -37.66 -13.96 -5.80
C GLY A 59 -39.05 -14.08 -5.15
N SER A 60 -40.12 -14.17 -5.94
CA SER A 60 -41.50 -14.32 -5.45
C SER A 60 -42.00 -15.77 -5.56
N ASP A 61 -42.76 -16.24 -4.57
CA ASP A 61 -43.26 -17.62 -4.48
C ASP A 61 -44.28 -17.92 -5.60
N VAL A 62 -44.06 -19.00 -6.35
CA VAL A 62 -44.74 -19.24 -7.65
C VAL A 62 -45.92 -20.21 -7.50
N ALA A 63 -47.14 -19.67 -7.37
CA ALA A 63 -48.36 -20.43 -7.69
C ALA A 63 -48.58 -20.39 -9.22
N THR A 64 -48.52 -21.55 -9.86
CA THR A 64 -48.55 -21.70 -11.33
C THR A 64 -49.99 -21.70 -11.84
N SER A 65 -50.44 -20.60 -12.44
CA SER A 65 -51.50 -20.66 -13.45
C SER A 65 -51.42 -19.45 -14.39
N GLY A 66 -50.94 -19.69 -15.59
CA GLY A 66 -50.92 -18.71 -16.68
C GLY A 66 -50.44 -19.36 -17.97
N PRO A 67 -50.97 -18.95 -19.14
CA PRO A 67 -50.63 -19.56 -20.42
C PRO A 67 -49.14 -19.39 -20.72
N ARG A 68 -48.52 -20.44 -21.27
CA ARG A 68 -47.15 -20.38 -21.79
C ARG A 68 -47.17 -19.63 -23.11
N VAL A 69 -46.58 -18.44 -23.14
CA VAL A 69 -46.31 -17.75 -24.40
C VAL A 69 -44.82 -17.83 -24.69
N VAL A 70 -44.46 -18.42 -25.83
CA VAL A 70 -43.08 -18.56 -26.28
C VAL A 70 -42.79 -17.41 -27.24
N VAL A 71 -41.86 -16.53 -26.87
CA VAL A 71 -41.43 -15.41 -27.72
C VAL A 71 -39.97 -15.64 -28.11
N VAL A 72 -39.68 -15.66 -29.41
CA VAL A 72 -38.31 -15.82 -29.91
C VAL A 72 -37.56 -14.50 -29.78
N ALA A 73 -36.40 -14.50 -29.11
CA ALA A 73 -35.63 -13.28 -28.81
C ALA A 73 -35.30 -12.42 -30.04
N GLY A 74 -35.08 -13.04 -31.20
CA GLY A 74 -34.82 -12.35 -32.47
C GLY A 74 -36.02 -11.60 -33.07
N ASN A 75 -37.24 -11.88 -32.60
CA ASN A 75 -38.49 -11.29 -33.08
C ASN A 75 -39.07 -10.24 -32.13
N ILE A 76 -38.34 -9.82 -31.10
CA ILE A 76 -38.82 -8.78 -30.18
C ILE A 76 -38.49 -7.41 -30.75
N GLN A 77 -39.49 -6.54 -30.86
CA GLN A 77 -39.33 -5.18 -31.37
C GLN A 77 -39.31 -4.15 -30.25
N ARG A 78 -40.22 -4.28 -29.26
CA ARG A 78 -40.37 -3.31 -28.17
C ARG A 78 -40.93 -3.96 -26.91
N PHE A 79 -40.53 -3.46 -25.74
CA PHE A 79 -41.15 -3.75 -24.45
C PHE A 79 -41.87 -2.50 -23.96
N ASP A 80 -43.13 -2.63 -23.57
CA ASP A 80 -43.90 -1.55 -22.96
C ASP A 80 -44.54 -2.04 -21.65
N ILE A 81 -44.47 -1.21 -20.61
CA ILE A 81 -45.26 -1.41 -19.40
C ILE A 81 -46.44 -0.44 -19.51
N MET A 82 -47.60 -0.96 -19.90
CA MET A 82 -48.79 -0.13 -20.10
C MET A 82 -49.61 -0.06 -18.81
N GLY A 83 -50.05 1.16 -18.46
CA GLY A 83 -50.80 1.43 -17.26
C GLY A 83 -52.18 1.99 -17.55
N LEU A 84 -53.21 1.21 -17.24
CA LEU A 84 -54.47 1.67 -16.65
C LEU A 84 -54.87 0.63 -15.60
N GLY A 85 -54.55 0.92 -14.32
CA GLY A 85 -55.00 0.15 -13.15
C GLY A 85 -54.05 -0.93 -12.63
N PHE A 86 -53.28 -1.62 -13.49
CA PHE A 86 -52.34 -2.67 -13.07
C PHE A 86 -51.08 -2.66 -13.95
N ASN A 87 -49.89 -2.60 -13.33
CA ASN A 87 -48.60 -2.53 -14.03
C ASN A 87 -48.32 -3.86 -14.76
N THR A 88 -48.69 -3.98 -16.03
CA THR A 88 -48.51 -5.22 -16.80
C THR A 88 -47.43 -5.04 -17.85
N LEU A 89 -46.51 -6.02 -17.96
CA LEU A 89 -45.47 -6.03 -18.98
C LEU A 89 -46.02 -6.56 -20.29
N VAL A 90 -45.91 -5.77 -21.35
CA VAL A 90 -46.32 -6.13 -22.70
C VAL A 90 -45.08 -6.20 -23.60
N ILE A 91 -44.94 -7.29 -24.33
CA ILE A 91 -43.89 -7.49 -25.33
C ILE A 91 -44.52 -7.36 -26.72
N THR A 92 -44.01 -6.45 -27.53
CA THR A 92 -44.41 -6.29 -28.92
C THR A 92 -43.37 -6.96 -29.83
N THR A 93 -43.81 -7.91 -30.65
CA THR A 93 -42.94 -8.56 -31.64
C THR A 93 -42.77 -7.69 -32.90
N ARG A 94 -41.79 -8.01 -33.76
CA ARG A 94 -41.56 -7.35 -35.05
C ARG A 94 -42.75 -7.42 -36.00
N ASP A 95 -43.64 -8.39 -35.79
CA ASP A 95 -44.90 -8.55 -36.52
C ASP A 95 -46.05 -7.78 -35.86
N ASN A 96 -45.74 -6.86 -34.94
CA ASN A 96 -46.68 -6.04 -34.18
C ASN A 96 -47.66 -6.81 -33.28
N GLN A 97 -47.35 -8.06 -32.92
CA GLN A 97 -48.15 -8.83 -31.95
C GLN A 97 -47.78 -8.44 -30.52
N GLN A 98 -48.79 -8.09 -29.72
CA GLN A 98 -48.62 -7.75 -28.30
C GLN A 98 -48.91 -8.96 -27.41
N VAL A 99 -47.93 -9.32 -26.58
CA VAL A 99 -48.04 -10.39 -25.60
C VAL A 99 -47.94 -9.81 -24.20
N SER A 100 -48.98 -10.00 -23.39
CA SER A 100 -49.10 -9.44 -22.04
C SER A 100 -48.74 -10.46 -20.95
N PHE A 101 -47.92 -10.04 -19.99
CA PHE A 101 -47.34 -10.85 -18.92
C PHE A 101 -47.79 -10.35 -17.55
N GLY A 102 -49.02 -10.70 -17.14
CA GLY A 102 -49.52 -10.61 -15.76
C GLY A 102 -49.39 -9.24 -15.06
N VAL A 103 -49.69 -9.17 -13.76
CA VAL A 103 -49.53 -7.94 -12.97
C VAL A 103 -48.17 -7.94 -12.28
N LEU A 104 -47.32 -6.95 -12.55
CA LEU A 104 -46.05 -6.72 -11.89
C LEU A 104 -46.23 -5.77 -10.69
N HIS A 105 -45.59 -6.10 -9.57
CA HIS A 105 -45.59 -5.22 -8.40
C HIS A 105 -44.66 -4.01 -8.62
N ARG A 106 -45.07 -2.84 -8.11
CA ARG A 106 -44.41 -1.54 -8.34
C ARG A 106 -42.93 -1.49 -7.93
N LYS A 107 -42.54 -2.29 -6.93
CA LYS A 107 -41.17 -2.42 -6.42
C LYS A 107 -40.22 -3.14 -7.39
N ASP A 108 -40.76 -3.97 -8.29
CA ASP A 108 -39.98 -4.84 -9.17
C ASP A 108 -39.79 -4.23 -10.57
N VAL A 109 -40.55 -3.17 -10.90
CA VAL A 109 -40.54 -2.49 -12.20
C VAL A 109 -39.17 -1.90 -12.52
N ALA A 110 -38.52 -1.25 -11.55
CA ALA A 110 -37.21 -0.65 -11.75
C ALA A 110 -36.13 -1.71 -12.05
N PHE A 111 -36.21 -2.88 -11.41
CA PHE A 111 -35.26 -3.97 -11.62
C PHE A 111 -35.48 -4.69 -12.95
N VAL A 112 -36.74 -4.96 -13.34
CA VAL A 112 -37.08 -5.53 -14.65
C VAL A 112 -36.63 -4.59 -15.77
N SER A 113 -36.84 -3.28 -15.61
CA SER A 113 -36.35 -2.27 -16.55
C SER A 113 -34.82 -2.28 -16.67
N HIS A 114 -34.10 -2.42 -15.56
CA HIS A 114 -32.63 -2.46 -15.53
C HIS A 114 -32.08 -3.76 -16.14
N PHE A 115 -32.77 -4.88 -15.94
CA PHE A 115 -32.41 -6.18 -16.52
C PHE A 115 -32.62 -6.23 -18.04
N VAL A 116 -33.72 -5.64 -18.53
CA VAL A 116 -33.99 -5.50 -19.97
C VAL A 116 -33.04 -4.48 -20.62
N HIS A 117 -32.69 -3.41 -19.91
CA HIS A 117 -31.63 -2.46 -20.30
C HIS A 117 -30.27 -3.16 -20.48
N TYR A 118 -29.93 -4.12 -19.61
CA TYR A 118 -28.68 -4.87 -19.69
C TYR A 118 -28.64 -5.85 -20.87
N LEU A 119 -29.77 -6.46 -21.23
CA LEU A 119 -29.88 -7.33 -22.42
C LEU A 119 -29.87 -6.53 -23.74
N GLY A 120 -30.26 -5.26 -23.71
CA GLY A 120 -30.31 -4.36 -24.87
C GLY A 120 -28.98 -3.71 -25.29
N MET A 121 -27.89 -3.88 -24.54
CA MET A 121 -26.57 -3.27 -24.83
C MET A 121 -25.85 -3.84 -26.08
N SER A 122 -26.55 -4.59 -26.95
CA SER A 122 -26.04 -5.10 -28.22
C SER A 122 -26.46 -4.28 -29.46
N GLY A 123 -26.87 -3.02 -29.28
CA GLY A 123 -26.95 -2.02 -30.36
C GLY A 123 -28.36 -1.53 -30.73
N PHE A 124 -28.78 -0.39 -30.16
CA PHE A 124 -29.99 0.34 -30.57
C PHE A 124 -29.72 1.83 -30.86
N PRO A 125 -30.62 2.50 -31.63
CA PRO A 125 -30.45 3.88 -32.09
C PRO A 125 -30.57 4.96 -30.98
N PRO A 126 -30.02 6.17 -31.19
CA PRO A 126 -29.90 7.23 -30.18
C PRO A 126 -31.22 7.74 -29.56
N GLU A 127 -32.33 7.61 -30.27
CA GLU A 127 -33.66 8.09 -29.83
C GLU A 127 -34.19 7.31 -28.61
N VAL A 128 -33.80 6.03 -28.51
CA VAL A 128 -34.14 5.17 -27.36
C VAL A 128 -33.33 5.59 -26.12
N TRP A 129 -32.09 6.03 -26.32
CA TRP A 129 -31.25 6.58 -25.24
C TRP A 129 -31.82 7.88 -24.66
N ALA A 130 -32.36 8.75 -25.52
CA ALA A 130 -33.00 9.99 -25.06
C ALA A 130 -34.24 9.74 -24.19
N ALA A 131 -35.05 8.72 -24.52
CA ALA A 131 -36.23 8.35 -23.74
C ALA A 131 -35.88 7.71 -22.39
N ILE A 132 -34.84 6.86 -22.35
CA ILE A 132 -34.33 6.25 -21.11
C ILE A 132 -33.73 7.32 -20.18
N GLU A 133 -32.98 8.28 -20.73
CA GLU A 133 -32.38 9.36 -19.95
C GLU A 133 -33.43 10.33 -19.41
N ALA A 134 -34.51 10.57 -20.16
CA ALA A 134 -35.67 11.34 -19.68
C ALA A 134 -36.39 10.64 -18.52
N GLN A 135 -36.56 9.32 -18.57
CA GLN A 135 -37.15 8.56 -17.47
C GLN A 135 -36.23 8.46 -16.25
N ARG A 136 -34.91 8.37 -16.45
CA ARG A 136 -33.91 8.43 -15.37
C ARG A 136 -33.98 9.76 -14.63
N ARG A 137 -34.00 10.88 -15.36
CA ARG A 137 -34.16 12.21 -14.77
C ARG A 137 -35.48 12.36 -14.01
N PHE A 138 -36.59 11.88 -14.56
CA PHE A 138 -37.88 11.90 -13.86
C PHE A 138 -37.86 11.10 -12.55
N ALA A 139 -37.19 9.94 -12.53
CA ALA A 139 -37.03 9.13 -11.32
C ALA A 139 -36.10 9.79 -10.29
N GLU A 140 -35.02 10.44 -10.73
CA GLU A 140 -34.10 11.19 -9.87
C GLU A 140 -34.78 12.43 -9.26
N ASP A 141 -35.56 13.17 -10.05
CA ASP A 141 -36.34 14.33 -9.58
C ASP A 141 -37.44 13.91 -8.59
N SER A 142 -38.10 12.77 -8.83
CA SER A 142 -39.10 12.20 -7.91
C SER A 142 -38.47 11.72 -6.59
N ALA A 143 -37.27 11.15 -6.65
CA ALA A 143 -36.52 10.75 -5.46
C ALA A 143 -36.02 11.97 -4.65
N ALA A 144 -35.59 13.03 -5.33
CA ALA A 144 -35.22 14.30 -4.69
C ALA A 144 -36.43 14.99 -4.04
N ALA A 145 -37.61 14.93 -4.67
CA ALA A 145 -38.87 15.41 -4.09
C ALA A 145 -39.25 14.61 -2.83
N ALA A 146 -39.16 13.28 -2.88
CA ALA A 146 -39.42 12.41 -1.73
C ALA A 146 -38.43 12.63 -0.58
N GLN A 147 -37.15 12.92 -0.88
CA GLN A 147 -36.16 13.29 0.13
C GLN A 147 -36.43 14.65 0.77
N ARG A 148 -36.90 15.65 0.00
CA ARG A 148 -37.33 16.94 0.55
C ARG A 148 -38.56 16.79 1.44
N GLU A 149 -39.51 15.94 1.05
CA GLU A 149 -40.69 15.65 1.86
C GLU A 149 -40.34 14.91 3.15
N ALA A 150 -39.39 13.97 3.09
CA ALA A 150 -38.85 13.28 4.26
C ALA A 150 -38.03 14.23 5.17
N ALA A 151 -37.26 15.16 4.61
CA ALA A 151 -36.54 16.19 5.35
C ALA A 151 -37.51 17.17 6.04
N ASN A 152 -38.61 17.54 5.37
CA ASN A 152 -39.66 18.39 5.96
C ASN A 152 -40.44 17.66 7.05
N ARG A 153 -40.70 16.35 6.91
CA ARG A 153 -41.28 15.53 8.00
C ARG A 153 -40.32 15.35 9.17
N ALA A 154 -39.02 15.21 8.92
CA ALA A 154 -38.00 15.16 9.96
C ALA A 154 -37.84 16.50 10.70
N ALA A 155 -38.03 17.62 9.99
CA ALA A 155 -38.08 18.96 10.61
C ALA A 155 -39.34 19.16 11.46
N ALA A 156 -40.48 18.59 11.04
CA ALA A 156 -41.75 18.65 11.78
C ALA A 156 -41.83 17.69 12.99
N MET A 157 -40.88 16.75 13.16
CA MET A 157 -40.86 15.76 14.26
C MET A 157 -39.82 16.07 15.35
N ARG A 158 -39.26 17.28 15.42
CA ARG A 158 -38.47 17.72 16.59
C ARG A 158 -39.43 18.29 17.66
N PRO A 159 -39.47 17.73 18.89
CA PRO A 159 -40.17 18.37 20.00
C PRO A 159 -39.33 19.51 20.60
N ASP A 160 -40.00 20.62 20.90
CA ASP A 160 -39.49 21.84 21.51
C ASP A 160 -38.72 21.57 22.83
N VAL A 161 -37.43 21.94 22.85
CA VAL A 161 -36.62 22.05 24.08
C VAL A 161 -35.92 23.42 24.20
N GLU A 162 -36.18 24.38 23.31
CA GLU A 162 -35.59 25.73 23.38
C GLU A 162 -36.60 26.84 23.73
N GLU A 163 -37.57 26.55 24.59
CA GLU A 163 -38.46 27.58 25.17
C GLU A 163 -38.54 27.49 26.70
N ARG A 164 -37.39 27.28 27.37
CA ARG A 164 -37.26 27.38 28.85
C ARG A 164 -35.97 28.04 29.37
N ALA A 165 -35.26 28.82 28.55
CA ALA A 165 -34.08 29.56 29.00
C ALA A 165 -34.11 31.06 28.68
N ALA A 166 -35.29 31.61 28.36
CA ALA A 166 -35.45 33.04 28.00
C ALA A 166 -36.56 33.75 28.79
N THR A 167 -36.93 33.26 29.98
CA THR A 167 -37.96 33.89 30.82
C THR A 167 -37.53 33.91 32.28
N GLU A 168 -36.40 34.54 32.57
CA GLU A 168 -36.06 35.02 33.92
C GLU A 168 -34.90 36.02 33.79
N ARG A 169 -35.24 37.29 33.50
CA ARG A 169 -34.48 38.52 33.84
C ARG A 169 -35.10 39.75 33.16
N SER A 170 -35.99 40.41 33.88
CA SER A 170 -36.38 41.85 33.82
C SER A 170 -37.73 41.94 34.56
N ALA A 171 -37.98 42.73 35.60
CA ALA A 171 -37.43 43.98 36.14
C ALA A 171 -37.54 43.93 37.70
N THR A 172 -36.85 44.74 38.51
CA THR A 172 -37.18 46.14 38.82
C THR A 172 -36.07 46.84 39.63
N ASP A 173 -35.81 48.12 39.29
CA ASP A 173 -35.13 49.20 40.03
C ASP A 173 -35.90 49.63 41.32
N PRO A 174 -35.48 50.67 42.13
CA PRO A 174 -34.16 51.28 42.42
C PRO A 174 -33.93 51.52 43.95
N VAL A 175 -32.85 52.21 44.38
CA VAL A 175 -32.81 53.34 45.37
C VAL A 175 -31.46 53.55 46.13
N THR A 176 -30.95 54.78 46.02
CA THR A 176 -30.07 55.63 46.90
C THR A 176 -28.54 55.48 47.10
N ARG A 177 -27.89 56.62 46.82
CA ARG A 177 -26.55 57.21 47.17
C ARG A 177 -26.39 57.56 48.68
N PRO A 178 -25.34 58.31 49.17
CA PRO A 178 -24.07 58.80 48.59
C PRO A 178 -22.81 58.70 49.53
N SER A 179 -21.71 59.34 49.07
CA SER A 179 -20.62 60.01 49.84
C SER A 179 -19.37 59.16 50.09
N SER A 180 -18.14 59.67 50.26
CA SER A 180 -17.38 60.90 49.91
C SER A 180 -16.01 60.71 50.58
N GLY A 181 -14.93 61.33 50.06
CA GLY A 181 -13.84 61.79 50.94
C GLY A 181 -12.44 61.19 50.76
N ARG A 182 -11.54 62.06 50.24
CA ARG A 182 -10.21 62.47 50.74
C ARG A 182 -9.16 61.40 51.15
N ALA A 183 -7.85 61.62 51.09
CA ALA A 183 -6.90 62.53 50.40
C ALA A 183 -5.49 62.18 50.97
N ILE A 184 -4.42 62.85 50.48
CA ILE A 184 -3.11 63.10 51.15
C ILE A 184 -2.07 61.95 50.97
N THR A 185 -0.78 62.08 50.57
CA THR A 185 0.26 63.14 50.57
C THR A 185 1.43 62.82 49.59
N GLN A 186 2.19 63.88 49.24
CA GLN A 186 3.43 64.00 48.43
C GLN A 186 4.72 63.47 49.15
N PRO A 187 6.01 63.83 48.81
CA PRO A 187 6.67 64.46 47.62
C PRO A 187 8.03 63.83 47.20
N GLY A 188 8.65 64.30 46.09
CA GLY A 188 10.10 64.12 45.83
C GLY A 188 10.58 64.50 44.41
N GLN A 189 11.35 65.58 44.30
CA GLN A 189 12.07 66.15 43.13
C GLN A 189 13.61 66.10 43.42
N PRO A 190 14.60 66.44 42.54
CA PRO A 190 14.66 66.76 41.09
C PRO A 190 15.93 66.12 40.38
N PRO A 191 16.69 66.73 39.42
CA PRO A 191 16.84 66.26 38.03
C PRO A 191 18.31 66.05 37.54
N THR A 192 18.55 65.69 36.27
CA THR A 192 19.77 66.09 35.50
C THR A 192 19.71 65.72 34.00
N GLY A 193 20.10 66.67 33.12
CA GLY A 193 20.65 66.52 31.75
C GLY A 193 19.66 66.22 30.61
N GLN A 194 19.28 67.17 29.73
CA GLN A 194 19.93 67.54 28.43
C GLN A 194 20.09 66.32 27.49
N ASP A 195 19.48 66.22 26.29
CA ASP A 195 19.63 67.16 25.17
C ASP A 195 18.68 66.87 23.96
N ILE A 196 18.38 67.96 23.22
CA ILE A 196 17.96 68.13 21.79
C ILE A 196 16.60 67.55 21.30
N PRO A 197 15.71 68.38 20.71
CA PRO A 197 14.39 67.95 20.22
C PRO A 197 14.40 67.46 18.76
N GLU A 198 13.91 66.24 18.53
CA GLU A 198 13.37 65.81 17.23
C GLU A 198 12.04 66.55 16.93
N PRO A 199 11.69 66.79 15.65
CA PRO A 199 10.52 67.57 15.30
C PRO A 199 9.24 66.84 15.75
N ALA A 200 8.53 67.44 16.70
CA ALA A 200 7.29 66.92 17.25
C ALA A 200 6.22 66.75 16.15
N LEU A 201 6.01 65.50 15.73
CA LEU A 201 4.83 65.08 14.99
C LEU A 201 3.58 65.48 15.81
N LYS A 202 2.69 66.26 15.20
CA LYS A 202 1.39 66.65 15.80
C LYS A 202 0.70 65.39 16.37
N PRO A 203 0.13 65.41 17.59
CA PRO A 203 -0.26 64.20 18.34
C PRO A 203 -1.21 63.24 17.61
N GLY A 204 -2.12 63.73 16.75
CA GLY A 204 -2.99 62.87 15.94
C GLY A 204 -2.33 62.21 14.72
N ALA A 205 -1.19 62.74 14.24
CA ALA A 205 -0.44 62.17 13.12
C ALA A 205 0.46 61.00 13.57
N ALA A 206 1.07 61.13 14.75
CA ALA A 206 1.87 60.07 15.38
C ALA A 206 1.02 58.83 15.71
N THR A 207 -0.18 59.02 16.27
CA THR A 207 -1.11 57.91 16.57
C THR A 207 -1.57 57.18 15.31
N ARG A 208 -1.86 57.92 14.23
CA ARG A 208 -2.21 57.33 12.93
C ARG A 208 -1.06 56.52 12.34
N ALA A 209 0.17 57.04 12.42
CA ALA A 209 1.35 56.35 11.93
C ALA A 209 1.60 55.04 12.70
N ALA A 210 1.45 55.07 14.03
CA ALA A 210 1.64 53.88 14.88
C ALA A 210 0.59 52.78 14.61
N VAL A 211 -0.70 53.14 14.49
CA VAL A 211 -1.75 52.17 14.12
C VAL A 211 -1.50 51.59 12.73
N ASN A 212 -1.18 52.44 11.75
CA ASN A 212 -0.90 51.98 10.40
C ASN A 212 0.34 51.08 10.34
N HIS A 213 1.37 51.36 11.14
CA HIS A 213 2.56 50.52 11.24
C HIS A 213 2.23 49.14 11.82
N ALA A 214 1.51 49.09 12.95
CA ALA A 214 1.10 47.84 13.58
C ALA A 214 0.22 46.99 12.65
N LEU A 215 -0.79 47.61 11.99
CA LEU A 215 -1.60 46.92 10.99
C LEU A 215 -0.77 46.41 9.81
N LYS A 216 0.15 47.21 9.27
CA LYS A 216 1.03 46.79 8.17
C LYS A 216 1.90 45.59 8.55
N LEU A 217 2.46 45.58 9.76
CA LEU A 217 3.30 44.49 10.25
C LEU A 217 2.49 43.20 10.36
N VAL A 218 1.33 43.26 10.99
CA VAL A 218 0.42 42.11 11.13
C VAL A 218 -0.13 41.64 9.79
N ASP A 219 -0.49 42.56 8.89
CA ASP A 219 -0.99 42.24 7.54
C ASP A 219 0.08 41.55 6.71
N SER A 220 1.32 42.08 6.73
CA SER A 220 2.45 41.45 6.05
C SER A 220 2.71 40.04 6.58
N LEU A 221 2.59 39.82 7.89
CA LEU A 221 2.76 38.51 8.51
C LEU A 221 1.62 37.56 8.15
N LEU A 222 0.37 38.02 8.17
CA LEU A 222 -0.80 37.22 7.76
C LEU A 222 -0.74 36.84 6.27
N ASP A 223 -0.27 37.75 5.40
CA ASP A 223 -0.11 37.49 3.96
C ASP A 223 1.01 36.49 3.71
N ARG A 224 2.18 36.65 4.34
CA ARG A 224 3.27 35.66 4.29
C ARG A 224 2.84 34.32 4.87
N GLY A 225 2.12 34.34 6.00
CA GLY A 225 1.56 33.15 6.63
C GLY A 225 0.56 32.41 5.74
N ARG A 226 -0.30 33.15 5.03
CA ARG A 226 -1.20 32.56 4.02
C ARG A 226 -0.43 31.96 2.85
N ALA A 227 0.60 32.63 2.36
CA ALA A 227 1.46 32.10 1.30
C ALA A 227 2.16 30.80 1.76
N ALA A 228 2.66 30.77 3.00
CA ALA A 228 3.25 29.59 3.63
C ALA A 228 2.24 28.44 3.81
N GLN A 229 1.01 28.72 4.25
CA GLN A 229 -0.07 27.73 4.37
C GLN A 229 -0.49 27.11 3.02
N ASN A 230 -0.47 27.91 1.94
CA ASN A 230 -0.85 27.44 0.61
C ASN A 230 0.29 26.73 -0.14
N LEU A 231 1.54 26.87 0.32
CA LEU A 231 2.72 26.33 -0.36
C LEU A 231 2.66 24.81 -0.56
N PRO A 232 2.29 23.98 0.45
CA PRO A 232 2.12 22.54 0.24
C PRO A 232 1.16 22.20 -0.88
N GLN A 233 0.00 22.85 -0.94
CA GLN A 233 -0.99 22.56 -1.98
C GLN A 233 -0.45 22.90 -3.37
N LYS A 234 0.19 24.07 -3.50
CA LYS A 234 0.85 24.48 -4.75
C LYS A 234 1.92 23.46 -5.20
N LEU A 235 2.75 22.98 -4.27
CA LEU A 235 3.76 21.97 -4.55
C LEU A 235 3.14 20.63 -4.98
N ARG A 236 2.03 20.21 -4.35
CA ARG A 236 1.30 18.99 -4.74
C ARG A 236 0.73 19.10 -6.16
N ASP A 237 0.17 20.24 -6.53
CA ASP A 237 -0.39 20.47 -7.87
C ASP A 237 0.70 20.47 -8.95
N GLU A 238 1.84 21.10 -8.66
CA GLU A 238 3.02 21.10 -9.53
C GLU A 238 3.61 19.69 -9.67
N LEU A 239 3.73 18.96 -8.56
CA LEU A 239 4.22 17.58 -8.54
C LEU A 239 3.30 16.65 -9.33
N ALA A 240 1.97 16.74 -9.18
CA ALA A 240 1.02 15.96 -9.96
C ALA A 240 1.16 16.21 -11.47
N THR A 241 1.46 17.45 -11.85
CA THR A 241 1.72 17.82 -13.26
C THR A 241 3.03 17.22 -13.77
N ASN A 242 4.10 17.31 -12.99
CA ASN A 242 5.40 16.73 -13.35
C ASN A 242 5.34 15.19 -13.41
N VAL A 243 4.58 14.54 -12.53
CA VAL A 243 4.40 13.08 -12.55
C VAL A 243 3.68 12.64 -13.83
N ARG A 244 2.62 13.33 -14.23
CA ARG A 244 1.95 13.07 -15.51
C ARG A 244 2.91 13.25 -16.69
N ALA A 245 3.72 14.31 -16.69
CA ALA A 245 4.70 14.56 -17.73
C ALA A 245 5.77 13.45 -17.80
N ALA A 246 6.26 12.96 -16.66
CA ALA A 246 7.23 11.88 -16.60
C ALA A 246 6.67 10.55 -17.10
N ILE A 247 5.42 10.24 -16.79
CA ILE A 247 4.73 9.04 -17.30
C ILE A 247 4.57 9.14 -18.82
N GLU A 248 4.17 10.30 -19.34
CA GLU A 248 4.02 10.51 -20.79
C GLU A 248 5.36 10.42 -21.54
N ASP A 249 6.44 11.01 -21.01
CA ASP A 249 7.78 10.93 -21.59
C ASP A 249 8.26 9.48 -21.72
N ARG A 250 8.11 8.69 -20.65
CA ARG A 250 8.47 7.26 -20.64
C ARG A 250 7.56 6.42 -21.53
N THR A 251 6.26 6.74 -21.59
CA THR A 251 5.31 6.08 -22.50
C THR A 251 5.73 6.33 -23.94
N HIS A 252 6.04 7.58 -24.29
CA HIS A 252 6.49 7.96 -25.61
C HIS A 252 7.81 7.29 -25.98
N ALA A 253 8.78 7.22 -25.05
CA ALA A 253 10.04 6.49 -25.25
C ALA A 253 9.79 5.00 -25.54
N ALA A 254 8.93 4.33 -24.76
CA ALA A 254 8.60 2.93 -24.98
C ALA A 254 7.92 2.68 -26.34
N LEU A 255 7.05 3.59 -26.79
CA LEU A 255 6.41 3.48 -28.10
C LEU A 255 7.36 3.76 -29.27
N ARG A 256 8.42 4.54 -29.04
CA ARG A 256 9.47 4.81 -30.05
C ARG A 256 10.29 3.56 -30.34
N ASP A 257 10.48 2.69 -29.36
CA ASP A 257 11.18 1.42 -29.53
C ASP A 257 10.32 0.36 -30.24
N LEU A 258 9.01 0.60 -30.41
CA LEU A 258 8.10 -0.31 -31.11
C LEU A 258 7.96 0.09 -32.59
N PRO A 259 8.32 -0.80 -33.53
CA PRO A 259 8.11 -0.53 -34.96
C PRO A 259 6.62 -0.55 -35.31
N ALA A 260 6.20 0.23 -36.30
CA ALA A 260 4.81 0.28 -36.78
C ALA A 260 4.28 -1.09 -37.24
N SER A 261 5.16 -1.99 -37.68
CA SER A 261 4.81 -3.36 -38.06
C SER A 261 4.27 -4.20 -36.90
N SER A 262 4.58 -3.85 -35.65
CA SER A 262 4.08 -4.55 -34.45
C SER A 262 2.57 -4.47 -34.27
N LEU A 263 1.89 -3.52 -34.94
CA LEU A 263 0.43 -3.38 -34.89
C LEU A 263 -0.31 -4.46 -35.70
N LYS A 264 0.39 -5.18 -36.58
CA LYS A 264 -0.22 -6.09 -37.57
C LYS A 264 -1.13 -7.15 -36.95
N ASP A 265 -0.72 -7.73 -35.82
CA ASP A 265 -1.40 -8.88 -35.23
C ASP A 265 -2.72 -8.49 -34.53
N ALA A 266 -2.88 -7.21 -34.18
CA ALA A 266 -4.06 -6.68 -33.50
C ALA A 266 -5.04 -5.99 -34.46
N LEU A 267 -4.65 -5.78 -35.73
CA LEU A 267 -5.50 -5.10 -36.71
C LEU A 267 -6.50 -6.05 -37.38
N PRO A 268 -7.66 -5.54 -37.85
CA PRO A 268 -8.61 -6.31 -38.63
C PRO A 268 -7.97 -6.97 -39.86
N ARG A 269 -8.42 -8.19 -40.20
CA ARG A 269 -7.96 -8.92 -41.39
C ARG A 269 -8.14 -8.06 -42.64
N GLY A 270 -7.07 -7.91 -43.42
CA GLY A 270 -7.05 -7.11 -44.65
C GLY A 270 -6.46 -5.69 -44.50
N THR A 271 -6.14 -5.24 -43.28
CA THR A 271 -5.51 -3.94 -43.04
C THR A 271 -4.07 -3.94 -43.58
N ARG A 272 -3.74 -2.98 -44.48
CA ARG A 272 -2.42 -2.88 -45.11
C ARG A 272 -1.51 -1.94 -44.32
N LEU A 273 -0.39 -2.48 -43.82
CA LEU A 273 0.67 -1.71 -43.12
C LEU A 273 1.92 -1.46 -43.99
N GLY A 274 2.05 -2.13 -45.14
CA GLY A 274 3.29 -2.18 -45.92
C GLY A 274 3.80 -0.80 -46.37
N SER A 275 2.90 0.15 -46.63
CA SER A 275 3.26 1.52 -47.05
C SER A 275 3.82 2.39 -45.92
N LEU A 276 3.60 2.03 -44.65
CA LEU A 276 4.04 2.85 -43.50
C LEU A 276 5.56 2.79 -43.30
N GLY A 277 6.20 1.65 -43.59
CA GLY A 277 7.63 1.46 -43.39
C GLY A 277 8.51 2.40 -44.22
N ALA A 278 8.02 2.86 -45.38
CA ALA A 278 8.69 3.82 -46.25
C ALA A 278 8.32 5.29 -45.94
N SER A 279 7.44 5.52 -44.95
CA SER A 279 6.93 6.85 -44.59
C SER A 279 7.64 7.43 -43.35
N ARG A 280 7.18 8.59 -42.89
CA ARG A 280 7.58 9.18 -41.60
C ARG A 280 7.01 8.44 -40.38
N PHE A 281 6.07 7.52 -40.57
CA PHE A 281 5.38 6.78 -39.52
C PHE A 281 6.06 5.42 -39.27
N ARG A 282 7.29 5.44 -38.76
CA ARG A 282 8.12 4.24 -38.61
C ARG A 282 7.84 3.49 -37.31
N THR A 283 7.44 4.22 -36.28
CA THR A 283 7.21 3.70 -34.93
C THR A 283 5.75 3.84 -34.53
N VAL A 284 5.34 3.12 -33.48
CA VAL A 284 4.01 3.29 -32.89
C VAL A 284 3.86 4.70 -32.32
N ALA A 285 4.95 5.30 -31.80
CA ALA A 285 4.96 6.69 -31.33
C ALA A 285 4.60 7.69 -32.44
N ASP A 286 5.19 7.54 -33.64
CA ASP A 286 4.93 8.44 -34.77
C ASP A 286 3.45 8.40 -35.19
N ILE A 287 2.85 7.20 -35.16
CA ILE A 287 1.42 7.00 -35.49
C ILE A 287 0.54 7.58 -34.39
N ALA A 288 0.85 7.32 -33.11
CA ALA A 288 0.06 7.80 -31.98
C ALA A 288 0.12 9.33 -31.79
N ALA A 289 1.19 9.98 -32.28
CA ALA A 289 1.32 11.44 -32.32
C ALA A 289 0.67 12.07 -33.58
N SER A 290 0.09 11.26 -34.47
CA SER A 290 -0.50 11.71 -35.73
C SER A 290 -2.03 11.81 -35.67
N SER A 291 -2.68 11.83 -36.83
CA SER A 291 -4.14 11.78 -36.96
C SER A 291 -4.54 10.78 -38.05
N PRO A 292 -5.78 10.25 -38.01
CA PRO A 292 -6.28 9.37 -39.07
C PRO A 292 -6.14 9.99 -40.48
N ALA A 293 -6.37 11.30 -40.63
CA ALA A 293 -6.21 12.00 -41.89
C ALA A 293 -4.75 12.03 -42.39
N ALA A 294 -3.78 12.14 -41.48
CA ALA A 294 -2.37 12.12 -41.84
C ALA A 294 -1.89 10.73 -42.30
N LEU A 295 -2.53 9.66 -41.81
CA LEU A 295 -2.27 8.28 -42.23
C LEU A 295 -2.94 7.94 -43.55
N ASP A 296 -4.16 8.48 -43.80
CA ASP A 296 -4.88 8.33 -45.07
C ASP A 296 -4.14 8.98 -46.25
N ALA A 297 -3.36 10.04 -45.99
CA ALA A 297 -2.50 10.66 -46.98
C ALA A 297 -1.32 9.77 -47.45
N VAL A 298 -1.07 8.62 -46.80
CA VAL A 298 -0.01 7.69 -47.20
C VAL A 298 -0.52 6.80 -48.33
N PRO A 299 0.16 6.75 -49.49
CA PRO A 299 -0.27 5.93 -50.62
C PRO A 299 -0.48 4.46 -50.25
N GLY A 300 -1.67 3.93 -50.55
CA GLY A 300 -2.03 2.53 -50.28
C GLY A 300 -2.67 2.28 -48.91
N ILE A 301 -2.90 3.32 -48.12
CA ILE A 301 -3.72 3.28 -46.89
C ILE A 301 -5.03 3.99 -47.19
N GLY A 302 -6.16 3.29 -47.03
CA GLY A 302 -7.48 3.91 -47.16
C GLY A 302 -8.04 4.39 -45.81
N PRO A 303 -9.15 5.16 -45.80
CA PRO A 303 -9.65 5.82 -44.60
C PRO A 303 -9.98 4.86 -43.44
N GLN A 304 -10.55 3.69 -43.76
CA GLN A 304 -10.86 2.66 -42.77
C GLN A 304 -9.60 2.02 -42.19
N SER A 305 -8.57 1.82 -43.01
CA SER A 305 -7.27 1.31 -42.54
C SER A 305 -6.55 2.36 -41.69
N ALA A 306 -6.56 3.62 -42.11
CA ALA A 306 -5.99 4.73 -41.35
C ALA A 306 -6.63 4.88 -39.96
N TYR A 307 -7.95 4.81 -39.88
CA TYR A 307 -8.66 4.82 -38.60
C TYR A 307 -8.30 3.62 -37.73
N ALA A 308 -8.33 2.39 -38.28
CA ALA A 308 -7.99 1.18 -37.53
C ALA A 308 -6.54 1.20 -37.00
N ILE A 309 -5.58 1.64 -37.82
CA ILE A 309 -4.16 1.77 -37.46
C ILE A 309 -4.00 2.79 -36.33
N TYR A 310 -4.63 3.97 -36.45
CA TYR A 310 -4.60 4.98 -35.39
C TYR A 310 -5.24 4.48 -34.09
N THR A 311 -6.42 3.86 -34.17
CA THR A 311 -7.12 3.33 -33.00
C THR A 311 -6.28 2.26 -32.29
N GLU A 312 -5.64 1.35 -33.01
CA GLU A 312 -4.77 0.33 -32.40
C GLU A 312 -3.48 0.95 -31.84
N ALA A 313 -2.88 1.94 -32.50
CA ALA A 313 -1.73 2.67 -31.95
C ALA A 313 -2.09 3.41 -30.65
N MET A 314 -3.28 4.00 -30.58
CA MET A 314 -3.81 4.63 -29.36
C MET A 314 -4.11 3.60 -28.27
N ALA A 315 -4.65 2.44 -28.63
CA ALA A 315 -4.85 1.34 -27.69
C ALA A 315 -3.51 0.81 -27.13
N GLN A 316 -2.49 0.66 -27.98
CA GLN A 316 -1.12 0.33 -27.57
C GLN A 316 -0.53 1.40 -26.67
N ARG A 317 -0.75 2.70 -26.96
CA ARG A 317 -0.32 3.79 -26.07
C ARG A 317 -0.95 3.68 -24.69
N THR A 318 -2.26 3.44 -24.62
CA THR A 318 -2.95 3.23 -23.33
C THR A 318 -2.37 2.04 -22.58
N ARG A 319 -2.20 0.89 -23.24
CA ARG A 319 -1.57 -0.32 -22.65
C ARG A 319 -0.12 -0.07 -22.22
N ALA A 320 0.65 0.69 -22.99
CA ALA A 320 2.04 1.05 -22.67
C ALA A 320 2.09 1.96 -21.46
N ARG A 321 1.24 2.99 -21.40
CA ARG A 321 1.10 3.91 -20.27
C ARG A 321 0.75 3.18 -18.97
N GLU A 322 -0.17 2.23 -19.04
CA GLU A 322 -0.52 1.35 -17.91
C GLU A 322 0.65 0.49 -17.42
N ARG A 323 1.66 0.23 -18.25
CA ARG A 323 2.86 -0.55 -17.86
C ARG A 323 3.98 0.30 -17.27
N ILE A 324 4.05 1.60 -17.54
CA ILE A 324 5.15 2.49 -17.14
C ILE A 324 5.29 2.60 -15.62
N ARG A 325 6.36 2.02 -15.06
CA ARG A 325 6.70 2.13 -13.64
C ARG A 325 7.51 3.41 -13.41
N LEU A 326 7.00 4.32 -12.59
CA LEU A 326 7.69 5.55 -12.25
C LEU A 326 8.69 5.29 -11.10
N ARG A 327 9.92 4.89 -11.46
CA ARG A 327 11.06 4.75 -10.55
C ARG A 327 12.05 5.91 -10.75
N LEU A 328 12.63 6.40 -9.65
CA LEU A 328 13.78 7.31 -9.63
C LEU A 328 15.07 6.47 -9.53
N ASP A 329 15.96 6.63 -10.50
CA ASP A 329 17.20 5.85 -10.63
C ASP A 329 18.42 6.77 -10.43
N PRO A 330 19.19 6.60 -9.33
CA PRO A 330 20.36 7.42 -9.04
C PRO A 330 21.46 7.34 -10.10
N ASP A 331 21.51 6.23 -10.85
CA ASP A 331 22.50 5.98 -11.89
C ASP A 331 22.04 6.57 -13.25
N ARG A 332 20.75 6.93 -13.38
CA ARG A 332 20.15 7.57 -14.56
C ARG A 332 19.39 8.85 -14.19
N ARG A 333 20.15 9.95 -14.00
CA ARG A 333 19.63 11.23 -13.50
C ARG A 333 19.04 12.12 -14.60
N SER A 334 17.82 11.83 -15.06
CA SER A 334 17.14 12.68 -16.03
C SER A 334 16.76 14.06 -15.46
N ARG A 335 16.57 15.08 -16.32
CA ARG A 335 16.11 16.41 -15.89
C ARG A 335 14.72 16.38 -15.26
N ILE A 336 13.83 15.54 -15.80
CA ILE A 336 12.46 15.37 -15.29
C ILE A 336 12.51 14.71 -13.90
N ASP A 337 13.30 13.65 -13.73
CA ASP A 337 13.43 12.95 -12.45
C ASP A 337 14.09 13.83 -11.38
N THR A 338 15.09 14.62 -11.75
CA THR A 338 15.73 15.57 -10.83
C THR A 338 14.76 16.65 -10.36
N SER A 339 13.89 17.13 -11.26
CA SER A 339 12.86 18.14 -10.93
C SER A 339 11.77 17.55 -10.02
N LEU A 340 11.29 16.35 -10.34
CA LEU A 340 10.37 15.59 -9.50
C LEU A 340 10.94 15.37 -8.10
N LEU A 341 12.19 14.91 -8.03
CA LEU A 341 12.85 14.62 -6.77
C LEU A 341 12.99 15.88 -5.91
N ARG A 342 13.37 17.01 -6.51
CA ARG A 342 13.44 18.30 -5.79
C ARG A 342 12.08 18.68 -5.21
N LEU A 343 10.99 18.58 -5.98
CA LEU A 343 9.64 18.90 -5.50
C LEU A 343 9.21 17.98 -4.35
N LEU A 344 9.49 16.67 -4.45
CA LEU A 344 9.20 15.71 -3.39
C LEU A 344 9.96 16.06 -2.09
N LEU A 345 11.24 16.36 -2.21
CA LEU A 345 12.09 16.70 -1.06
C LEU A 345 11.68 18.01 -0.40
N VAL A 346 11.31 19.02 -1.20
CA VAL A 346 10.79 20.30 -0.70
C VAL A 346 9.46 20.10 0.01
N LEU A 347 8.50 19.41 -0.62
CA LEU A 347 7.19 19.13 0.00
C LEU A 347 7.35 18.44 1.35
N ARG A 348 8.27 17.46 1.44
CA ARG A 348 8.55 16.74 2.68
C ARG A 348 9.13 17.63 3.80
N ARG A 349 9.91 18.66 3.47
CA ARG A 349 10.43 19.63 4.44
C ARG A 349 9.37 20.63 4.88
N VAL A 350 8.53 21.08 3.94
CA VAL A 350 7.54 22.13 4.17
C VAL A 350 6.32 21.62 4.95
N ASP A 351 5.82 20.41 4.65
CA ASP A 351 4.57 19.88 5.24
C ASP A 351 4.54 19.92 6.78
N PRO A 352 5.57 19.42 7.50
CA PRO A 352 5.58 19.46 8.96
C PRO A 352 5.58 20.88 9.53
N LEU A 353 6.39 21.77 8.93
CA LEU A 353 6.55 23.16 9.37
C LEU A 353 5.25 23.97 9.21
N VAL A 354 4.46 23.68 8.17
CA VAL A 354 3.15 24.33 7.97
C VAL A 354 2.15 23.93 9.07
N GLY A 355 2.26 22.71 9.59
CA GLY A 355 1.46 22.27 10.75
C GLY A 355 1.68 23.12 12.00
N GLU A 356 2.89 23.63 12.20
CA GLU A 356 3.27 24.42 13.38
C GLU A 356 2.75 25.87 13.34
N ILE A 357 2.50 26.43 12.15
CA ILE A 357 2.01 27.81 11.99
C ILE A 357 0.49 27.90 11.88
N GLY A 358 -0.22 26.79 11.64
CA GLY A 358 -1.66 26.77 11.35
C GLY A 358 -2.54 27.35 12.47
N ALA A 359 -2.41 26.82 13.68
CA ALA A 359 -3.19 27.28 14.83
C ALA A 359 -2.81 28.72 15.25
N PRO A 360 -1.51 29.07 15.41
CA PRO A 360 -1.11 30.45 15.74
C PRO A 360 -1.60 31.49 14.73
N LEU A 361 -1.54 31.22 13.42
CA LEU A 361 -2.06 32.14 12.39
C LEU A 361 -3.58 32.34 12.50
N THR A 362 -4.31 31.28 12.81
CA THR A 362 -5.77 31.34 12.97
C THR A 362 -6.14 32.15 14.20
N GLU A 363 -5.42 31.95 15.31
CA GLU A 363 -5.58 32.72 16.54
C GLU A 363 -5.28 34.20 16.32
N LEU A 364 -4.14 34.53 15.74
CA LEU A 364 -3.75 35.92 15.43
C LEU A 364 -4.82 36.61 14.57
N ARG A 365 -5.33 35.94 13.53
CA ARG A 365 -6.39 36.48 12.69
C ARG A 365 -7.67 36.75 13.48
N THR A 366 -8.05 35.82 14.35
CA THR A 366 -9.25 35.93 15.20
C THR A 366 -9.14 37.11 16.17
N GLN A 367 -7.93 37.38 16.67
CA GLN A 367 -7.65 38.51 17.56
C GLN A 367 -7.64 39.85 16.79
N VAL A 368 -7.08 39.90 15.58
CA VAL A 368 -6.82 41.16 14.86
C VAL A 368 -8.04 41.64 14.06
N ASP A 369 -8.79 40.73 13.41
CA ASP A 369 -9.89 41.10 12.51
C ASP A 369 -10.96 42.00 13.18
N PRO A 370 -11.39 41.77 14.44
CA PRO A 370 -12.31 42.65 15.16
C PRO A 370 -11.73 44.04 15.49
N LEU A 371 -10.40 44.16 15.59
CA LEU A 371 -9.71 45.38 16.02
C LEU A 371 -9.45 46.35 14.86
N ARG A 372 -9.42 45.86 13.61
CA ARG A 372 -9.08 46.65 12.41
C ARG A 372 -9.92 47.91 12.27
N GLY A 373 -11.24 47.78 12.29
CA GLY A 373 -12.17 48.90 12.10
C GLY A 373 -12.05 49.94 13.22
N PRO A 374 -12.19 49.55 14.50
CA PRO A 374 -12.03 50.45 15.64
C PRO A 374 -10.65 51.12 15.73
N ALA A 375 -9.55 50.38 15.54
CA ALA A 375 -8.20 50.92 15.62
C ALA A 375 -7.91 51.96 14.50
N GLN A 376 -8.35 51.70 13.26
CA GLN A 376 -8.22 52.68 12.17
C GLN A 376 -9.00 53.98 12.44
N ARG A 377 -10.12 53.89 13.16
CA ARG A 377 -10.91 55.07 13.58
C ARG A 377 -10.13 55.90 14.61
N ALA A 378 -9.45 55.27 15.56
CA ALA A 378 -8.58 55.95 16.54
C ALA A 378 -7.47 56.80 15.88
N GLY A 379 -6.98 56.38 14.70
CA GLY A 379 -6.00 57.13 13.92
C GLY A 379 -6.57 58.31 13.09
N LYS A 380 -7.88 58.53 13.05
CA LYS A 380 -8.53 59.57 12.22
C LYS A 380 -9.16 60.66 13.09
N ARG A 381 -8.52 61.84 13.18
CA ARG A 381 -8.98 62.98 14.00
C ARG A 381 -10.45 63.38 13.75
N VAL A 382 -10.88 63.47 12.50
CA VAL A 382 -12.26 63.84 12.13
C VAL A 382 -13.24 62.76 12.59
N ALA A 383 -12.88 61.49 12.40
CA ALA A 383 -13.73 60.38 12.83
C ALA A 383 -13.85 60.27 14.36
N MET A 384 -12.79 60.59 15.10
CA MET A 384 -12.82 60.66 16.57
C MET A 384 -13.62 61.88 17.08
N PHE A 385 -13.61 63.00 16.35
CA PHE A 385 -14.38 64.19 16.71
C PHE A 385 -15.89 63.93 16.68
N PHE A 386 -16.38 63.18 15.69
CA PHE A 386 -17.80 62.82 15.54
C PHE A 386 -18.23 61.53 16.28
N ALA A 387 -17.31 60.82 16.92
CA ALA A 387 -17.61 59.58 17.66
C ALA A 387 -18.18 59.86 19.05
N GLY A 388 -19.18 59.06 19.46
CA GLY A 388 -19.71 59.07 20.83
C GLY A 388 -18.72 58.52 21.87
N GLU A 389 -18.97 58.73 23.17
CA GLU A 389 -18.06 58.34 24.26
C GLU A 389 -17.71 56.85 24.23
N ALA A 390 -18.71 55.97 24.09
CA ALA A 390 -18.51 54.53 23.98
C ALA A 390 -17.70 54.11 22.73
N GLU A 391 -17.83 54.83 21.61
CA GLU A 391 -17.07 54.55 20.40
C GLU A 391 -15.62 55.01 20.50
N ARG A 392 -15.34 56.12 21.19
CA ARG A 392 -13.98 56.60 21.46
C ARG A 392 -13.22 55.61 22.35
N THR A 393 -13.84 55.17 23.45
CA THR A 393 -13.25 54.16 24.35
C THR A 393 -12.95 52.86 23.61
N ARG A 394 -13.86 52.41 22.74
CA ARG A 394 -13.66 51.20 21.92
C ARG A 394 -12.51 51.35 20.92
N ALA A 395 -12.38 52.51 20.29
CA ALA A 395 -11.33 52.80 19.32
C ALA A 395 -9.95 52.87 20.00
N GLU A 396 -9.86 53.50 21.16
CA GLU A 396 -8.63 53.59 21.96
C GLU A 396 -8.20 52.24 22.56
N ALA A 397 -9.14 51.46 23.10
CA ALA A 397 -8.87 50.11 23.59
C ALA A 397 -8.39 49.19 22.46
N ALA A 398 -9.00 49.26 21.27
CA ALA A 398 -8.56 48.48 20.11
C ALA A 398 -7.17 48.89 19.61
N ARG A 399 -6.81 50.18 19.71
CA ARG A 399 -5.46 50.66 19.41
C ARG A 399 -4.43 50.07 20.38
N GLU A 400 -4.71 50.09 21.67
CA GLU A 400 -3.79 49.56 22.69
C GLU A 400 -3.62 48.05 22.55
N GLN A 401 -4.72 47.31 22.35
CA GLN A 401 -4.67 45.88 22.09
C GLN A 401 -3.86 45.55 20.83
N LEU A 402 -4.04 46.31 19.75
CA LEU A 402 -3.27 46.11 18.53
C LEU A 402 -1.77 46.41 18.71
N GLN A 403 -1.43 47.44 19.50
CA GLN A 403 -0.04 47.73 19.83
C GLN A 403 0.58 46.66 20.73
N ALA A 404 -0.17 46.11 21.68
CA ALA A 404 0.26 44.99 22.51
C ALA A 404 0.53 43.74 21.66
N ILE A 405 -0.38 43.39 20.74
CA ILE A 405 -0.18 42.27 19.80
C ILE A 405 1.07 42.49 18.93
N ALA A 406 1.26 43.70 18.42
CA ALA A 406 2.44 44.02 17.58
C ALA A 406 3.77 43.98 18.34
N ALA A 407 3.75 44.11 19.68
CA ALA A 407 4.91 44.04 20.55
C ALA A 407 5.09 42.66 21.21
N ASP A 408 4.19 41.71 20.97
CA ASP A 408 4.21 40.39 21.57
C ASP A 408 5.38 39.55 21.02
N PRO A 409 6.25 38.97 21.88
CA PRO A 409 7.29 38.03 21.46
C PRO A 409 6.76 36.83 20.65
N ALA A 410 5.53 36.39 20.90
CA ALA A 410 4.90 35.30 20.16
C ALA A 410 4.71 35.65 18.67
N LEU A 411 4.53 36.93 18.33
CA LEU A 411 4.42 37.38 16.95
C LEU A 411 5.76 37.26 16.22
N ALA A 412 6.87 37.55 16.89
CA ALA A 412 8.22 37.38 16.34
C ALA A 412 8.59 35.88 16.19
N GLU A 413 8.18 35.03 17.13
CA GLU A 413 8.32 33.58 17.02
C GLU A 413 7.53 33.04 15.81
N LEU A 414 6.28 33.48 15.64
CA LEU A 414 5.46 33.11 14.48
C LEU A 414 6.08 33.60 13.16
N ASP A 415 6.64 34.81 13.13
CA ASP A 415 7.32 35.31 11.94
C ASP A 415 8.54 34.48 11.56
N THR A 416 9.30 34.03 12.57
CA THR A 416 10.45 33.14 12.39
C THR A 416 9.98 31.81 11.78
N LYS A 417 8.95 31.18 12.33
CA LYS A 417 8.38 29.93 11.80
C LYS A 417 7.87 30.08 10.36
N ILE A 418 7.19 31.19 10.04
CA ILE A 418 6.74 31.47 8.66
C ILE A 418 7.94 31.62 7.72
N THR A 419 8.99 32.31 8.18
CA THR A 419 10.23 32.48 7.41
C THR A 419 10.92 31.14 7.18
N ASP A 420 10.97 30.26 8.18
CA ASP A 420 11.53 28.92 8.07
C ASP A 420 10.77 28.07 7.03
N VAL A 421 9.43 28.14 7.02
CA VAL A 421 8.61 27.47 6.00
C VAL A 421 8.96 27.96 4.59
N LEU A 422 9.04 29.27 4.39
CA LEU A 422 9.34 29.87 3.08
C LEU A 422 10.78 29.58 2.64
N ALA A 423 11.74 29.60 3.56
CA ALA A 423 13.13 29.25 3.28
C ALA A 423 13.29 27.76 2.95
N ALA A 424 12.52 26.88 3.60
CA ALA A 424 12.51 25.44 3.31
C ALA A 424 12.01 25.10 1.89
N ALA A 425 11.30 26.02 1.23
CA ALA A 425 10.91 25.91 -0.18
C ALA A 425 12.13 25.87 -1.12
N GLU A 426 13.26 26.44 -0.70
CA GLU A 426 14.51 26.42 -1.46
C GLU A 426 15.35 25.19 -1.14
N TRP A 427 15.47 24.28 -2.11
CA TRP A 427 16.42 23.18 -2.01
C TRP A 427 17.87 23.65 -2.23
N ARG A 428 18.74 23.38 -1.26
CA ARG A 428 20.19 23.63 -1.33
C ARG A 428 20.92 22.29 -1.20
N GLY A 429 21.76 21.94 -2.19
CA GLY A 429 22.52 20.68 -2.24
C GLY A 429 22.09 19.73 -3.37
N ASP A 430 22.73 18.57 -3.47
CA ASP A 430 22.38 17.52 -4.45
C ASP A 430 21.12 16.77 -3.97
N PRO A 431 19.98 16.86 -4.69
CA PRO A 431 18.77 16.12 -4.34
C PRO A 431 18.99 14.59 -4.37
N TRP A 432 19.90 14.09 -5.20
CA TRP A 432 20.13 12.64 -5.34
C TRP A 432 20.81 12.04 -4.10
N SER A 433 21.79 12.71 -3.53
CA SER A 433 22.40 12.26 -2.26
C SER A 433 21.37 12.20 -1.12
N ALA A 434 20.48 13.19 -1.03
CA ALA A 434 19.39 13.17 -0.06
C ALA A 434 18.39 12.03 -0.33
N TYR A 435 18.09 11.75 -1.61
CA TYR A 435 17.26 10.62 -2.00
C TYR A 435 17.86 9.29 -1.57
N GLU A 436 19.15 9.05 -1.82
CA GLU A 436 19.80 7.78 -1.46
C GLU A 436 19.79 7.52 0.05
N SER A 437 19.84 8.58 0.86
CA SER A 437 19.76 8.45 2.33
C SER A 437 18.38 8.07 2.85
N ASP A 438 17.31 8.36 2.10
CA ASP A 438 15.93 8.13 2.55
C ASP A 438 14.94 7.89 1.40
N ALA A 439 15.33 6.98 0.50
CA ALA A 439 14.56 6.68 -0.70
C ALA A 439 13.19 6.09 -0.36
N ALA A 440 13.09 5.34 0.74
CA ALA A 440 11.84 4.71 1.18
C ALA A 440 10.75 5.75 1.43
N ALA A 441 11.07 6.85 2.13
CA ALA A 441 10.12 7.92 2.43
C ALA A 441 9.78 8.75 1.19
N VAL A 442 10.78 9.08 0.35
CA VAL A 442 10.55 9.82 -0.90
C VAL A 442 9.67 9.04 -1.87
N ASN A 443 9.93 7.74 -2.03
CA ASN A 443 9.11 6.88 -2.88
C ASN A 443 7.69 6.67 -2.31
N ALA A 444 7.55 6.62 -0.98
CA ALA A 444 6.23 6.59 -0.35
C ALA A 444 5.42 7.86 -0.69
N LEU A 445 6.06 9.03 -0.71
CA LEU A 445 5.43 10.28 -1.13
C LEU A 445 5.10 10.26 -2.63
N LEU A 446 6.05 9.85 -3.49
CA LEU A 446 5.83 9.74 -4.94
C LEU A 446 4.64 8.84 -5.27
N SER A 447 4.47 7.73 -4.55
CA SER A 447 3.36 6.78 -4.78
C SER A 447 1.97 7.39 -4.59
N GLN A 448 1.85 8.52 -3.89
CA GLN A 448 0.57 9.24 -3.72
C GLN A 448 0.14 9.99 -4.98
N PHE A 449 1.07 10.27 -5.90
CA PHE A 449 0.82 11.02 -7.13
C PHE A 449 0.77 10.13 -8.38
N VAL A 450 1.22 8.88 -8.27
CA VAL A 450 1.17 7.90 -9.35
C VAL A 450 -0.22 7.25 -9.37
N PRO A 451 -0.96 7.31 -10.50
CA PRO A 451 -2.26 6.64 -10.60
C PRO A 451 -2.12 5.15 -10.36
N ALA A 452 -3.01 4.59 -9.54
CA ALA A 452 -3.10 3.15 -9.35
C ALA A 452 -3.56 2.48 -10.66
N ARG A 453 -2.98 1.32 -10.98
CA ARG A 453 -3.34 0.53 -12.16
C ARG A 453 -4.46 -0.44 -11.82
N ASP A 454 -5.25 -0.85 -12.82
CA ASP A 454 -6.36 -1.82 -12.69
C ASP A 454 -5.95 -3.22 -12.15
N GLY A 455 -4.64 -3.48 -11.99
CA GLY A 455 -4.09 -4.64 -11.28
C GLY A 455 -3.41 -4.32 -9.94
N ASP A 456 -2.86 -3.11 -9.78
CA ASP A 456 -2.09 -2.70 -8.60
C ASP A 456 -3.01 -2.54 -7.37
N GLU A 457 -4.25 -2.09 -7.55
CA GLU A 457 -5.20 -1.98 -6.42
C GLU A 457 -5.58 -3.35 -5.86
N ARG A 458 -5.85 -4.32 -6.74
CA ARG A 458 -6.18 -5.69 -6.33
C ARG A 458 -4.98 -6.36 -5.66
N ALA A 459 -3.78 -6.14 -6.19
CA ALA A 459 -2.53 -6.59 -5.60
C ALA A 459 -2.26 -5.93 -4.23
N ALA A 460 -2.45 -4.62 -4.12
CA ALA A 460 -2.31 -3.85 -2.88
C ALA A 460 -3.27 -4.32 -1.79
N HIS A 461 -4.41 -4.88 -2.18
CA HIS A 461 -5.39 -5.50 -1.29
C HIS A 461 -5.18 -7.01 -1.08
N GLY A 462 -4.12 -7.61 -1.67
CA GLY A 462 -3.82 -9.04 -1.54
C GLY A 462 -4.88 -9.95 -2.18
N PHE A 463 -5.56 -9.45 -3.21
CA PHE A 463 -6.63 -10.14 -3.94
C PHE A 463 -7.82 -10.57 -3.06
N VAL A 464 -8.06 -9.89 -1.94
CA VAL A 464 -9.25 -10.11 -1.13
C VAL A 464 -10.51 -9.63 -1.85
N GLY A 465 -11.65 -10.26 -1.60
CA GLY A 465 -12.92 -9.90 -2.27
C GLY A 465 -13.39 -8.49 -1.93
N GLU A 466 -14.14 -7.86 -2.83
CA GLU A 466 -14.60 -6.45 -2.72
C GLU A 466 -15.33 -6.13 -1.41
N ARG A 467 -16.09 -7.09 -0.86
CA ARG A 467 -16.74 -6.94 0.44
C ARG A 467 -15.73 -6.56 1.53
N PHE A 468 -14.59 -7.24 1.56
CA PHE A 468 -13.56 -7.02 2.56
C PHE A 468 -12.83 -5.69 2.35
N VAL A 469 -12.65 -5.28 1.09
CA VAL A 469 -12.10 -3.96 0.74
C VAL A 469 -12.99 -2.85 1.29
N ARG A 470 -14.29 -2.90 0.99
CA ARG A 470 -15.26 -1.91 1.48
C ARG A 470 -15.37 -1.88 3.01
N GLU A 471 -15.22 -3.03 3.68
CA GLU A 471 -15.19 -3.09 5.15
C GLU A 471 -13.97 -2.34 5.73
N VAL A 472 -12.80 -2.43 5.08
CA VAL A 472 -11.59 -1.70 5.48
C VAL A 472 -11.72 -0.21 5.21
N GLU A 473 -12.19 0.17 4.02
CA GLU A 473 -12.34 1.58 3.62
C GLU A 473 -13.30 2.37 4.53
N ARG A 474 -14.24 1.69 5.18
CA ARG A 474 -15.15 2.30 6.17
C ARG A 474 -14.49 2.70 7.47
N THR A 475 -13.28 2.21 7.76
CA THR A 475 -12.53 2.52 8.98
C THR A 475 -11.29 3.33 8.60
N PRO A 476 -11.41 4.65 8.40
CA PRO A 476 -10.25 5.48 8.12
C PRO A 476 -9.26 5.41 9.29
N LEU A 477 -7.98 5.23 8.96
CA LEU A 477 -6.92 5.19 9.95
C LEU A 477 -6.70 6.59 10.53
N ASP A 478 -7.05 6.75 11.81
CA ASP A 478 -6.48 7.81 12.64
C ASP A 478 -4.96 7.68 12.74
N ARG A 479 -4.25 8.74 12.33
CA ARG A 479 -2.79 8.83 12.28
C ARG A 479 -2.21 9.76 13.34
N THR A 480 -2.99 10.18 14.34
CA THR A 480 -2.57 11.13 15.38
C THR A 480 -1.26 10.72 16.07
N TYR A 481 -1.08 9.41 16.32
CA TYR A 481 0.14 8.88 16.94
C TYR A 481 1.20 8.37 15.94
N MET A 482 1.03 8.61 14.64
CA MET A 482 2.00 8.24 13.60
C MET A 482 2.95 9.41 13.31
N ARG A 483 4.25 9.11 13.21
CA ARG A 483 5.29 10.05 12.78
C ARG A 483 5.61 9.93 11.30
N SER A 484 5.34 8.78 10.68
CA SER A 484 5.68 8.48 9.30
C SER A 484 4.47 8.42 8.38
N LEU A 485 4.72 8.63 7.08
CA LEU A 485 3.72 8.43 6.04
C LEU A 485 3.61 6.95 5.68
N LEU A 486 2.39 6.44 5.67
CA LEU A 486 2.06 5.10 5.22
C LEU A 486 1.78 5.08 3.71
N ARG A 487 2.26 4.04 3.04
CA ARG A 487 1.86 3.73 1.66
C ARG A 487 0.40 3.27 1.61
N GLY A 488 -0.21 3.30 0.41
CA GLY A 488 -1.59 2.85 0.20
C GLY A 488 -1.82 1.43 0.71
N TYR A 489 -0.97 0.48 0.29
CA TYR A 489 -1.08 -0.90 0.76
C TYR A 489 -0.81 -1.03 2.28
N GLN A 490 0.09 -0.25 2.85
CA GLN A 490 0.36 -0.30 4.30
C GLN A 490 -0.85 0.18 5.10
N SER A 491 -1.48 1.27 4.65
CA SER A 491 -2.73 1.79 5.21
C SER A 491 -3.84 0.74 5.10
N PHE A 492 -3.98 0.10 3.94
CA PHE A 492 -4.92 -1.00 3.77
C PHE A 492 -4.66 -2.16 4.74
N GLY A 493 -3.40 -2.58 4.90
CA GLY A 493 -3.05 -3.68 5.79
C GLY A 493 -3.31 -3.39 7.27
N ALA A 494 -3.03 -2.16 7.72
CA ALA A 494 -3.38 -1.72 9.07
C ALA A 494 -4.91 -1.66 9.29
N GLY A 495 -5.67 -1.13 8.31
CA GLY A 495 -7.12 -1.18 8.34
C GLY A 495 -7.68 -2.62 8.31
N TYR A 496 -7.01 -3.52 7.59
CA TYR A 496 -7.35 -4.94 7.56
C TYR A 496 -7.19 -5.60 8.95
N ILE A 497 -6.08 -5.32 9.64
CA ILE A 497 -5.85 -5.75 11.05
C ILE A 497 -6.99 -5.28 11.95
N LEU A 498 -7.38 -4.00 11.84
CA LEU A 498 -8.44 -3.41 12.66
C LEU A 498 -9.81 -4.04 12.38
N SER A 499 -10.16 -4.25 11.11
CA SER A 499 -11.45 -4.82 10.70
C SER A 499 -11.63 -6.29 11.12
N ARG A 500 -10.57 -7.11 11.01
CA ARG A 500 -10.63 -8.56 11.31
C ARG A 500 -10.43 -8.89 12.77
N ARG A 501 -9.87 -7.97 13.57
CA ARG A 501 -9.47 -8.16 14.97
C ARG A 501 -8.36 -9.18 15.16
N LYS A 502 -8.53 -10.42 14.69
CA LYS A 502 -7.53 -11.50 14.75
C LYS A 502 -7.19 -12.04 13.37
N MET A 503 -5.93 -11.94 12.96
CA MET A 503 -5.50 -12.35 11.61
C MET A 503 -3.99 -12.65 11.52
N ILE A 504 -3.56 -13.21 10.39
CA ILE A 504 -2.17 -13.43 10.00
C ILE A 504 -1.81 -12.45 8.89
N LEU A 505 -0.85 -11.55 9.14
CA LEU A 505 -0.30 -10.68 8.12
C LEU A 505 0.91 -11.36 7.51
N GLY A 506 0.66 -11.93 6.35
CA GLY A 506 1.58 -12.74 5.57
C GLY A 506 2.47 -11.97 4.64
N ASP A 507 2.43 -10.64 4.55
CA ASP A 507 3.16 -9.87 3.53
C ASP A 507 4.62 -10.32 3.35
N GLU A 508 5.10 -10.26 2.09
CA GLU A 508 6.49 -10.53 1.78
C GLU A 508 7.44 -9.66 2.62
N MET A 509 8.64 -10.17 2.83
CA MET A 509 9.66 -9.47 3.61
C MET A 509 9.93 -8.10 3.00
N GLY A 510 10.33 -7.10 3.79
CA GLY A 510 10.60 -5.76 3.26
C GLY A 510 9.37 -4.87 2.98
N LEU A 511 8.13 -5.39 3.03
CA LEU A 511 6.90 -4.58 2.84
C LEU A 511 6.48 -3.73 4.05
N GLY A 512 7.21 -3.81 5.16
CA GLY A 512 6.92 -3.02 6.37
C GLY A 512 5.77 -3.58 7.21
N LYS A 513 5.80 -4.88 7.53
CA LYS A 513 4.83 -5.49 8.47
C LYS A 513 4.84 -4.82 9.85
N THR A 514 6.02 -4.45 10.33
CA THR A 514 6.21 -3.71 11.59
C THR A 514 5.44 -2.39 11.59
N VAL A 515 5.60 -1.55 10.57
CA VAL A 515 4.91 -0.25 10.50
C VAL A 515 3.39 -0.41 10.35
N GLN A 516 2.92 -1.46 9.66
CA GLN A 516 1.49 -1.74 9.57
C GLN A 516 0.88 -2.14 10.92
N ALA A 517 1.57 -2.98 11.69
CA ALA A 517 1.13 -3.36 13.03
C ALA A 517 1.16 -2.17 14.00
N LEU A 518 2.21 -1.33 13.93
CA LEU A 518 2.31 -0.09 14.70
C LEU A 518 1.24 0.94 14.31
N ALA A 519 0.88 1.04 13.04
CA ALA A 519 -0.21 1.90 12.59
C ALA A 519 -1.56 1.46 13.16
N ALA A 520 -1.82 0.15 13.25
CA ALA A 520 -3.00 -0.36 13.93
C ALA A 520 -2.98 -0.05 15.44
N ALA A 521 -1.82 -0.13 16.10
CA ALA A 521 -1.67 0.27 17.50
C ALA A 521 -1.88 1.78 17.71
N ALA A 522 -1.29 2.63 16.87
CA ALA A 522 -1.44 4.08 16.89
C ALA A 522 -2.90 4.52 16.70
N HIS A 523 -3.63 3.84 15.81
CA HIS A 523 -5.07 4.06 15.63
C HIS A 523 -5.86 3.72 16.89
N LEU A 524 -5.59 2.58 17.52
CA LEU A 524 -6.25 2.19 18.77
C LEU A 524 -5.90 3.15 19.92
N ALA A 525 -4.68 3.67 19.95
CA ALA A 525 -4.26 4.69 20.91
C ALA A 525 -5.04 6.00 20.75
N ALA A 526 -5.32 6.43 19.51
CA ALA A 526 -6.20 7.56 19.23
C ALA A 526 -7.64 7.33 19.72
N GLN A 527 -8.08 6.07 19.82
CA GLN A 527 -9.37 5.69 20.40
C GLN A 527 -9.34 5.50 21.93
N GLY A 528 -8.21 5.77 22.58
CA GLY A 528 -8.05 5.70 24.04
C GLY A 528 -7.47 4.40 24.59
N GLU A 529 -7.10 3.44 23.74
CA GLU A 529 -6.44 2.21 24.18
C GLU A 529 -4.98 2.47 24.54
N LYS A 530 -4.51 1.94 25.67
CA LYS A 530 -3.17 2.27 26.20
C LYS A 530 -2.15 1.15 26.11
N TYR A 531 -2.57 -0.10 25.99
CA TYR A 531 -1.68 -1.25 26.25
C TYR A 531 -1.53 -2.13 25.01
N PHE A 532 -0.31 -2.19 24.46
CA PHE A 532 0.04 -3.02 23.31
C PHE A 532 1.20 -3.95 23.64
N LEU A 533 1.16 -5.19 23.15
CA LEU A 533 2.20 -6.19 23.41
C LEU A 533 2.76 -6.76 22.11
N VAL A 534 4.08 -6.72 21.96
CA VAL A 534 4.84 -7.33 20.88
C VAL A 534 5.63 -8.53 21.42
N ILE A 535 5.51 -9.67 20.76
CA ILE A 535 6.28 -10.89 21.03
C ILE A 535 7.13 -11.16 19.79
N CYS A 536 8.45 -11.16 19.91
CA CYS A 536 9.35 -11.28 18.76
C CYS A 536 10.62 -12.12 19.08
N PRO A 537 11.41 -12.54 18.08
CA PRO A 537 12.73 -13.11 18.32
C PRO A 537 13.68 -12.12 19.00
N ALA A 538 14.63 -12.62 19.80
CA ALA A 538 15.59 -11.78 20.51
C ALA A 538 16.43 -10.88 19.59
N SER A 539 16.70 -11.34 18.37
CA SER A 539 17.47 -10.61 17.36
C SER A 539 16.78 -9.36 16.80
N VAL A 540 15.45 -9.25 16.89
CA VAL A 540 14.67 -8.13 16.33
C VAL A 540 14.06 -7.22 17.39
N LEU A 541 14.24 -7.53 18.67
CA LEU A 541 13.66 -6.75 19.78
C LEU A 541 14.09 -5.29 19.74
N VAL A 542 15.39 -5.04 19.58
CA VAL A 542 15.94 -3.66 19.48
C VAL A 542 15.38 -2.94 18.25
N ASN A 543 15.22 -3.65 17.13
CA ASN A 543 14.60 -3.09 15.93
C ASN A 543 13.14 -2.69 16.19
N TRP A 544 12.35 -3.50 16.90
CA TRP A 544 10.99 -3.12 17.30
C TRP A 544 10.96 -1.90 18.22
N SER A 545 11.90 -1.79 19.15
CA SER A 545 12.03 -0.65 20.07
C SER A 545 12.30 0.64 19.27
N ASN A 546 13.31 0.60 18.40
CA ASN A 546 13.69 1.71 17.53
C ASN A 546 12.56 2.10 16.56
N GLU A 547 11.93 1.12 15.89
CA GLU A 547 10.83 1.38 14.95
C GLU A 547 9.59 1.92 15.66
N THR A 548 9.30 1.51 16.90
CA THR A 548 8.19 2.08 17.67
C THR A 548 8.40 3.58 17.88
N GLY A 549 9.59 3.99 18.36
CA GLY A 549 9.93 5.40 18.54
C GLY A 549 10.08 6.16 17.22
N LYS A 550 10.56 5.54 16.15
CA LYS A 550 10.72 6.18 14.84
C LYS A 550 9.38 6.41 14.13
N GLN A 551 8.50 5.41 14.14
CA GLN A 551 7.26 5.40 13.36
C GLN A 551 6.08 6.00 14.12
N THR A 552 6.12 6.01 15.45
CA THR A 552 5.01 6.45 16.29
C THR A 552 5.47 7.33 17.45
N SER A 553 4.54 8.03 18.10
CA SER A 553 4.75 8.71 19.38
C SER A 553 4.46 7.81 20.61
N LEU A 554 4.24 6.51 20.41
CA LEU A 554 4.06 5.55 21.50
C LEU A 554 5.41 5.23 22.18
N VAL A 555 5.37 4.99 23.49
CA VAL A 555 6.57 4.66 24.28
C VAL A 555 6.88 3.16 24.18
N PRO A 556 8.09 2.76 23.74
CA PRO A 556 8.53 1.36 23.77
C PRO A 556 9.07 0.97 25.16
N HIS A 557 8.71 -0.24 25.62
CA HIS A 557 9.20 -0.83 26.86
C HIS A 557 9.86 -2.19 26.59
N GLU A 558 11.16 -2.31 26.82
CA GLU A 558 11.91 -3.55 26.56
C GLU A 558 11.80 -4.53 27.74
N VAL A 559 10.89 -5.49 27.64
CA VAL A 559 10.63 -6.48 28.68
C VAL A 559 11.53 -7.70 28.47
N ARG A 560 12.79 -7.60 28.91
CA ARG A 560 13.78 -8.69 28.88
C ARG A 560 14.81 -8.59 30.02
N GLY A 561 15.61 -9.65 30.20
CA GLY A 561 16.74 -9.63 31.14
C GLY A 561 16.32 -9.60 32.62
N GLN A 562 17.16 -8.99 33.45
CA GLN A 562 16.95 -8.84 34.89
C GLN A 562 15.85 -7.81 35.20
N ASP A 563 15.76 -6.74 34.40
CA ASP A 563 14.80 -5.64 34.61
C ASP A 563 13.40 -5.93 34.06
N ARG A 564 13.16 -7.12 33.48
CA ARG A 564 11.89 -7.46 32.83
C ARG A 564 10.66 -7.20 33.71
N ASP A 565 10.75 -7.52 35.00
CA ASP A 565 9.62 -7.42 35.93
C ASP A 565 9.36 -5.94 36.27
N MET A 566 10.41 -5.12 36.39
CA MET A 566 10.30 -3.67 36.56
C MET A 566 9.69 -3.01 35.32
N GLN A 567 10.21 -3.30 34.13
CA GLN A 567 9.72 -2.74 32.85
C GLN A 567 8.25 -3.10 32.60
N LEU A 568 7.84 -4.32 32.96
CA LEU A 568 6.45 -4.75 32.83
C LEU A 568 5.51 -3.98 33.77
N GLN A 569 5.98 -3.60 34.97
CA GLN A 569 5.22 -2.76 35.89
C GLN A 569 5.16 -1.30 35.45
N VAL A 570 6.24 -0.75 34.89
CA VAL A 570 6.24 0.59 34.28
C VAL A 570 5.23 0.65 33.14
N TRP A 571 5.27 -0.32 32.23
CA TRP A 571 4.30 -0.43 31.13
C TRP A 571 2.85 -0.53 31.62
N ALA A 572 2.60 -1.27 32.71
CA ALA A 572 1.25 -1.37 33.29
C ALA A 572 0.71 -0.02 33.81
N ARG A 573 1.61 0.87 34.26
CA ARG A 573 1.26 2.20 34.77
C ARG A 573 1.11 3.24 33.66
N GLU A 574 2.06 3.25 32.71
CA GLU A 574 2.19 4.33 31.72
C GLU A 574 1.53 4.01 30.37
N GLY A 575 1.33 2.72 30.06
CA GLY A 575 0.90 2.28 28.74
C GLY A 575 2.04 2.33 27.71
N GLY A 576 1.68 2.23 26.44
CA GLY A 576 2.61 2.12 25.31
C GLY A 576 2.77 0.68 24.82
N VAL A 577 3.95 0.38 24.25
CA VAL A 577 4.24 -0.88 23.56
C VAL A 577 5.26 -1.69 24.37
N ALA A 578 4.81 -2.75 25.05
CA ALA A 578 5.70 -3.71 25.67
C ALA A 578 6.27 -4.67 24.61
N ILE A 579 7.58 -4.82 24.56
CA ILE A 579 8.28 -5.65 23.58
C ILE A 579 9.03 -6.74 24.35
N THR A 580 8.66 -7.99 24.11
CA THR A 580 9.24 -9.14 24.79
C THR A 580 9.64 -10.24 23.80
N THR A 581 10.40 -11.22 24.29
CA THR A 581 10.82 -12.37 23.50
C THR A 581 9.96 -13.60 23.78
N PHE A 582 9.93 -14.56 22.83
CA PHE A 582 9.28 -15.86 23.06
C PHE A 582 9.78 -16.56 24.33
N ASP A 583 11.06 -16.43 24.67
CA ASP A 583 11.63 -17.08 25.84
C ASP A 583 11.28 -16.34 27.14
N THR A 584 11.30 -15.01 27.12
CA THR A 584 10.90 -14.19 28.26
C THR A 584 9.42 -14.36 28.58
N LEU A 585 8.55 -14.46 27.56
CA LEU A 585 7.11 -14.61 27.71
C LEU A 585 6.73 -15.81 28.59
N LYS A 586 7.49 -16.91 28.51
CA LYS A 586 7.27 -18.13 29.32
C LYS A 586 7.45 -17.90 30.82
N ARG A 587 8.16 -16.85 31.21
CA ARG A 587 8.60 -16.57 32.59
C ARG A 587 7.89 -15.36 33.21
N ILE A 588 7.07 -14.66 32.44
CA ILE A 588 6.36 -13.45 32.91
C ILE A 588 4.86 -13.68 32.89
N ARG A 589 4.15 -12.98 33.77
CA ARG A 589 2.70 -12.87 33.74
C ARG A 589 2.32 -11.46 33.33
N VAL A 590 1.68 -11.32 32.18
CA VAL A 590 1.26 -10.01 31.66
C VAL A 590 0.19 -9.42 32.62
N PRO A 591 0.44 -8.26 33.25
CA PRO A 591 -0.40 -7.74 34.34
C PRO A 591 -1.68 -7.09 33.84
N VAL A 592 -1.68 -6.58 32.61
CA VAL A 592 -2.80 -5.88 31.97
C VAL A 592 -3.15 -6.56 30.65
N ARG A 593 -4.44 -6.59 30.30
CA ARG A 593 -4.89 -7.17 29.03
C ARG A 593 -4.51 -6.23 27.87
N PRO A 594 -3.67 -6.65 26.91
CA PRO A 594 -3.33 -5.80 25.78
C PRO A 594 -4.53 -5.62 24.84
N ALA A 595 -4.71 -4.40 24.33
CA ALA A 595 -5.70 -4.06 23.31
C ALA A 595 -5.38 -4.69 21.95
N LEU A 596 -4.08 -4.89 21.66
CA LEU A 596 -3.55 -5.61 20.51
C LEU A 596 -2.32 -6.41 20.90
N VAL A 597 -2.28 -7.68 20.48
CA VAL A 597 -1.11 -8.56 20.60
C VAL A 597 -0.50 -8.76 19.22
N ILE A 598 0.78 -8.46 19.08
CA ILE A 598 1.55 -8.63 17.84
C ILE A 598 2.54 -9.76 18.07
N VAL A 599 2.46 -10.82 17.27
CA VAL A 599 3.43 -11.92 17.30
C VAL A 599 4.25 -11.87 16.02
N ASP A 600 5.48 -11.40 16.12
CA ASP A 600 6.41 -11.36 15.01
C ASP A 600 7.10 -12.71 14.79
N GLU A 601 7.45 -13.01 13.55
CA GLU A 601 7.98 -14.30 13.13
C GLU A 601 7.18 -15.49 13.69
N ALA A 602 5.87 -15.50 13.41
CA ALA A 602 4.93 -16.49 13.93
C ALA A 602 5.27 -17.95 13.56
N HIS A 603 6.23 -18.19 12.66
CA HIS A 603 6.79 -19.51 12.38
C HIS A 603 7.40 -20.17 13.64
N TYR A 604 7.82 -19.39 14.65
CA TYR A 604 8.27 -19.92 15.95
C TYR A 604 7.13 -20.67 16.69
N ILE A 605 5.87 -20.27 16.52
CA ILE A 605 4.73 -20.89 17.23
C ILE A 605 3.96 -21.92 16.40
N LYS A 606 4.51 -22.36 15.26
CA LYS A 606 3.84 -23.32 14.36
C LYS A 606 3.57 -24.70 14.96
N ASN A 607 4.37 -25.10 15.95
CA ASN A 607 4.19 -26.34 16.69
C ASN A 607 3.48 -26.07 18.04
N PRO A 608 2.21 -26.47 18.18
CA PRO A 608 1.38 -26.13 19.33
C PRO A 608 1.82 -26.79 20.64
N THR A 609 2.64 -27.85 20.60
CA THR A 609 3.11 -28.55 21.81
C THR A 609 4.29 -27.84 22.49
N THR A 610 4.92 -26.88 21.82
CA THR A 610 6.07 -26.16 22.37
C THR A 610 5.66 -25.17 23.46
N GLN A 611 6.46 -25.04 24.53
CA GLN A 611 6.16 -24.10 25.63
C GLN A 611 5.99 -22.65 25.14
N ARG A 612 6.78 -22.24 24.13
CA ARG A 612 6.65 -20.91 23.49
C ARG A 612 5.29 -20.71 22.82
N ALA A 613 4.77 -21.74 22.14
CA ALA A 613 3.44 -21.68 21.51
C ALA A 613 2.32 -21.64 22.55
N VAL A 614 2.45 -22.40 23.65
CA VAL A 614 1.49 -22.37 24.76
C VAL A 614 1.42 -20.97 25.39
N ALA A 615 2.58 -20.37 25.71
CA ALA A 615 2.63 -19.04 26.30
C ALA A 615 2.07 -17.96 25.36
N ALA A 616 2.48 -17.96 24.08
CA ALA A 616 1.97 -17.02 23.09
C ALA A 616 0.46 -17.17 22.87
N ARG A 617 -0.04 -18.41 22.78
CA ARG A 617 -1.46 -18.71 22.63
C ARG A 617 -2.29 -18.14 23.78
N GLY A 618 -1.84 -18.28 25.03
CA GLY A 618 -2.57 -17.75 26.19
C GLY A 618 -2.79 -16.23 26.10
N VAL A 619 -1.82 -15.48 25.58
CA VAL A 619 -1.94 -14.03 25.41
C VAL A 619 -2.77 -13.66 24.18
N VAL A 620 -2.61 -14.38 23.07
CA VAL A 620 -3.42 -14.20 21.86
C VAL A 620 -4.90 -14.49 22.12
N GLU A 621 -5.22 -15.54 22.88
CA GLU A 621 -6.59 -15.89 23.25
C GLU A 621 -7.19 -14.87 24.21
N SER A 622 -6.40 -14.40 25.18
CA SER A 622 -6.87 -13.41 26.15
C SER A 622 -7.11 -12.04 25.52
N SER A 623 -6.39 -11.61 24.47
CA SER A 623 -6.65 -10.31 23.82
C SER A 623 -7.84 -10.35 22.86
N GLY A 624 -8.54 -9.22 22.72
CA GLY A 624 -9.61 -9.03 21.73
C GLY A 624 -9.09 -8.90 20.30
N ARG A 625 -7.83 -8.49 20.12
CA ARG A 625 -7.18 -8.34 18.81
C ARG A 625 -5.78 -8.94 18.82
N ALA A 626 -5.41 -9.60 17.73
CA ALA A 626 -4.10 -10.19 17.58
C ALA A 626 -3.68 -10.23 16.11
N VAL A 627 -2.43 -9.91 15.83
CA VAL A 627 -1.85 -10.07 14.49
C VAL A 627 -0.61 -10.95 14.58
N LEU A 628 -0.61 -12.03 13.78
CA LEU A 628 0.55 -12.88 13.60
C LEU A 628 1.29 -12.43 12.34
N LEU A 629 2.53 -11.96 12.47
CA LEU A 629 3.36 -11.54 11.34
C LEU A 629 4.22 -12.72 10.90
N SER A 630 4.20 -13.05 9.61
CA SER A 630 5.07 -14.10 9.06
C SER A 630 5.37 -13.83 7.60
N GLY A 631 6.66 -13.81 7.24
CA GLY A 631 7.09 -13.67 5.84
C GLY A 631 6.90 -14.95 5.01
N THR A 632 6.73 -16.10 5.65
CA THR A 632 6.68 -17.44 5.03
C THR A 632 5.73 -18.37 5.80
N PRO A 633 4.42 -18.07 5.86
CA PRO A 633 3.50 -18.82 6.74
C PRO A 633 3.21 -20.26 6.26
N MET A 634 3.63 -20.64 5.05
CA MET A 634 3.40 -21.95 4.42
C MET A 634 4.72 -22.68 4.05
N GLU A 635 5.79 -22.54 4.84
CA GLU A 635 7.14 -23.01 4.45
C GLU A 635 7.24 -24.47 4.02
N ASN A 636 6.47 -25.39 4.62
CA ASN A 636 6.64 -26.83 4.33
C ASN A 636 5.33 -27.63 4.24
N ARG A 637 4.27 -27.26 4.98
CA ARG A 637 3.06 -28.10 5.15
C ARG A 637 1.79 -27.28 5.42
N VAL A 638 0.66 -27.69 4.84
CA VAL A 638 -0.66 -27.05 5.05
C VAL A 638 -1.09 -27.14 6.52
N GLU A 639 -0.70 -28.19 7.22
CA GLU A 639 -0.98 -28.40 8.64
C GLU A 639 -0.32 -27.34 9.53
N GLU A 640 0.90 -26.90 9.21
CA GLU A 640 1.60 -25.84 9.95
C GLU A 640 0.86 -24.52 9.84
N PHE A 641 0.38 -24.20 8.63
CA PHE A 641 -0.44 -23.01 8.39
C PHE A 641 -1.79 -23.11 9.13
N GLN A 642 -2.45 -24.27 9.08
CA GLN A 642 -3.70 -24.49 9.80
C GLN A 642 -3.57 -24.29 11.32
N ASN A 643 -2.42 -24.65 11.90
CA ASN A 643 -2.13 -24.38 13.32
C ASN A 643 -2.08 -22.88 13.63
N LEU A 644 -1.43 -22.08 12.77
CA LEU A 644 -1.40 -20.63 12.93
C LEU A 644 -2.79 -20.00 12.78
N VAL A 645 -3.56 -20.44 11.79
CA VAL A 645 -4.94 -19.95 11.57
C VAL A 645 -5.82 -20.28 12.78
N ARG A 646 -5.60 -21.42 13.44
CA ARG A 646 -6.34 -21.82 14.64
C ARG A 646 -6.19 -20.84 15.80
N TYR A 647 -5.03 -20.17 15.93
CA TYR A 647 -4.82 -19.17 16.98
C TYR A 647 -5.64 -17.89 16.77
N VAL A 648 -5.88 -17.52 15.52
CA VAL A 648 -6.56 -16.25 15.18
C VAL A 648 -8.05 -16.46 14.89
N GLN A 649 -8.39 -17.47 14.10
CA GLN A 649 -9.75 -17.76 13.65
C GLN A 649 -10.00 -19.28 13.58
N PRO A 650 -10.38 -19.91 14.71
CA PRO A 650 -10.65 -21.35 14.76
C PRO A 650 -11.71 -21.83 13.76
N GLY A 651 -12.70 -20.98 13.46
CA GLY A 651 -13.76 -21.31 12.48
C GLY A 651 -13.22 -21.48 11.06
N VAL A 652 -12.34 -20.58 10.63
CA VAL A 652 -11.66 -20.68 9.32
C VAL A 652 -10.71 -21.87 9.30
N ALA A 653 -9.97 -22.12 10.38
CA ALA A 653 -9.05 -23.26 10.46
C ALA A 653 -9.75 -24.62 10.24
N ARG A 654 -11.01 -24.77 10.65
CA ARG A 654 -11.81 -26.00 10.44
C ARG A 654 -12.23 -26.20 8.99
N GLN A 655 -12.30 -25.13 8.20
CA GLN A 655 -12.68 -25.16 6.78
C GLN A 655 -11.49 -25.44 5.87
N ILE A 656 -10.26 -25.40 6.39
CA ILE A 656 -9.05 -25.75 5.66
C ILE A 656 -8.87 -27.26 5.71
N HIS A 657 -9.07 -27.94 4.58
CA HIS A 657 -8.79 -29.36 4.42
C HIS A 657 -7.47 -29.58 3.67
N ALA A 658 -6.72 -30.63 4.00
CA ALA A 658 -5.50 -31.01 3.29
C ALA A 658 -5.75 -31.26 1.77
N ARG A 659 -6.99 -31.58 1.39
CA ARG A 659 -7.42 -31.79 0.00
C ARG A 659 -7.71 -30.50 -0.77
N ASP A 660 -7.77 -29.34 -0.11
CA ASP A 660 -8.05 -28.05 -0.75
C ASP A 660 -6.89 -27.56 -1.62
N GLY A 661 -5.70 -28.14 -1.47
CA GLY A 661 -4.61 -27.95 -2.43
C GLY A 661 -5.00 -28.45 -3.84
N VAL A 662 -5.75 -29.55 -3.92
CA VAL A 662 -6.16 -30.17 -5.20
C VAL A 662 -7.25 -29.35 -5.91
N ALA A 663 -8.03 -28.55 -5.17
CA ALA A 663 -9.11 -27.72 -5.71
C ALA A 663 -8.64 -26.39 -6.35
N GLY A 664 -7.33 -26.13 -6.33
CA GLY A 664 -6.68 -24.98 -6.96
C GLY A 664 -6.46 -23.78 -6.03
N ALA A 665 -5.35 -23.07 -6.24
CA ALA A 665 -4.84 -22.00 -5.37
C ALA A 665 -5.83 -20.84 -5.12
N THR A 666 -6.70 -20.53 -6.08
CA THR A 666 -7.68 -19.43 -5.97
C THR A 666 -8.78 -19.74 -4.95
N ALA A 667 -9.26 -20.98 -4.89
CA ALA A 667 -10.28 -21.39 -3.94
C ALA A 667 -9.74 -21.36 -2.50
N PHE A 668 -8.50 -21.84 -2.33
CA PHE A 668 -7.79 -21.76 -1.06
C PHE A 668 -7.60 -20.33 -0.57
N ARG A 669 -7.13 -19.39 -1.43
CA ARG A 669 -6.97 -17.98 -1.05
C ARG A 669 -8.28 -17.34 -0.60
N LYS A 670 -9.40 -17.64 -1.27
CA LYS A 670 -10.73 -17.14 -0.89
C LYS A 670 -11.19 -17.66 0.47
N SER A 671 -10.93 -18.93 0.80
CA SER A 671 -11.35 -19.51 2.07
C SER A 671 -10.54 -18.97 3.25
N VAL A 672 -9.25 -18.69 3.06
CA VAL A 672 -8.37 -18.20 4.13
C VAL A 672 -8.34 -16.68 4.26
N ALA A 673 -8.85 -15.93 3.26
CA ALA A 673 -8.87 -14.46 3.24
C ALA A 673 -9.35 -13.81 4.54
N PRO A 674 -10.41 -14.27 5.24
CA PRO A 674 -10.84 -13.66 6.50
C PRO A 674 -9.75 -13.67 7.58
N ALA A 675 -8.87 -14.66 7.56
CA ALA A 675 -7.82 -14.87 8.57
C ALA A 675 -6.41 -14.53 8.07
N TYR A 676 -6.23 -14.28 6.76
CA TYR A 676 -4.91 -14.19 6.13
C TYR A 676 -4.86 -13.12 5.05
N LEU A 677 -3.88 -12.21 5.13
CA LEU A 677 -3.56 -11.24 4.08
C LEU A 677 -2.11 -11.45 3.61
N ARG A 678 -1.90 -11.66 2.30
CA ARG A 678 -0.57 -11.83 1.69
C ARG A 678 -0.45 -10.97 0.45
N ARG A 679 0.67 -10.27 0.34
CA ARG A 679 1.05 -9.46 -0.82
C ARG A 679 2.51 -9.69 -1.16
N ASN A 680 2.84 -9.62 -2.44
CA ASN A 680 4.20 -9.75 -2.94
C ASN A 680 4.81 -8.37 -3.15
N GLN A 681 6.13 -8.28 -3.00
CA GLN A 681 6.90 -7.06 -3.20
C GLN A 681 6.70 -6.48 -4.61
N VAL A 682 6.88 -7.31 -5.64
CA VAL A 682 6.80 -6.91 -7.05
C VAL A 682 5.42 -6.44 -7.49
N ASP A 683 4.38 -6.82 -6.74
CA ASP A 683 2.98 -6.50 -7.02
C ASP A 683 2.54 -5.19 -6.33
N VAL A 684 3.22 -4.77 -5.25
CA VAL A 684 2.83 -3.58 -4.45
C VAL A 684 3.88 -2.48 -4.39
N LEU A 685 5.13 -2.78 -4.74
CA LEU A 685 6.22 -1.81 -4.84
C LEU A 685 6.58 -1.64 -6.31
N THR A 686 6.09 -0.55 -6.90
CA THR A 686 6.38 -0.19 -8.28
C THR A 686 7.82 0.31 -8.47
N GLU A 687 8.47 0.72 -7.39
CA GLU A 687 9.78 1.36 -7.38
C GLU A 687 10.96 0.44 -7.06
N LEU A 688 10.70 -0.82 -6.68
CA LEU A 688 11.80 -1.73 -6.35
C LEU A 688 12.71 -1.89 -7.57
N PRO A 689 14.04 -1.88 -7.36
CA PRO A 689 14.97 -2.18 -8.43
C PRO A 689 14.80 -3.58 -8.97
N ASP A 690 15.40 -3.81 -10.14
CA ASP A 690 15.51 -5.15 -10.68
C ASP A 690 16.38 -6.02 -9.76
N LEU A 691 16.04 -7.29 -9.70
CA LEU A 691 16.81 -8.34 -9.05
C LEU A 691 17.34 -9.25 -10.15
N ILE A 692 18.66 -9.31 -10.29
CA ILE A 692 19.32 -10.18 -11.26
C ILE A 692 19.91 -11.35 -10.49
N GLU A 693 19.51 -12.57 -10.83
CA GLU A 693 20.01 -13.79 -10.20
C GLU A 693 20.91 -14.53 -11.18
N VAL A 694 22.15 -14.79 -10.76
CA VAL A 694 23.18 -15.48 -11.53
C VAL A 694 23.59 -16.75 -10.79
N GLU A 695 23.60 -17.87 -11.50
CA GLU A 695 24.17 -19.12 -11.01
C GLU A 695 25.58 -19.27 -11.58
N ASP A 696 26.58 -19.09 -10.73
CA ASP A 696 28.00 -19.20 -11.07
C ASP A 696 28.45 -20.65 -10.86
N TRP A 697 28.41 -21.42 -11.95
CA TRP A 697 28.80 -22.82 -11.97
C TRP A 697 30.30 -23.00 -12.17
N VAL A 698 30.97 -23.59 -11.20
CA VAL A 698 32.41 -23.93 -11.24
C VAL A 698 32.62 -25.44 -11.32
N GLN A 699 33.77 -25.86 -11.84
CA GLN A 699 34.24 -27.24 -11.80
C GLN A 699 35.19 -27.39 -10.61
N LEU A 700 35.00 -28.44 -9.80
CA LEU A 700 35.96 -28.76 -8.74
C LEU A 700 37.27 -29.21 -9.39
N CYS A 701 38.40 -28.68 -8.94
CA CYS A 701 39.71 -29.05 -9.47
C CYS A 701 40.73 -29.29 -8.36
N GLY A 702 41.69 -30.18 -8.62
CA GLY A 702 42.84 -30.43 -7.74
C GLY A 702 42.44 -30.83 -6.32
N ASP A 703 42.73 -29.96 -5.36
CA ASP A 703 42.49 -30.18 -3.94
C ASP A 703 41.01 -30.17 -3.56
N ASP A 704 40.16 -29.44 -4.29
CA ASP A 704 38.72 -29.40 -4.04
C ASP A 704 38.07 -30.76 -4.32
N GLU A 705 38.43 -31.36 -5.46
CA GLU A 705 37.88 -32.64 -5.90
C GLU A 705 38.30 -33.78 -4.96
N ARG A 706 39.56 -33.76 -4.51
CA ARG A 706 40.06 -34.73 -3.51
C ARG A 706 39.28 -34.63 -2.20
N ARG A 707 39.10 -33.43 -1.67
CA ARG A 707 38.35 -33.19 -0.41
C ARG A 707 36.87 -33.55 -0.56
N TYR A 708 36.29 -33.28 -1.72
CA TYR A 708 34.92 -33.66 -2.00
C TYR A 708 34.74 -35.18 -1.99
N ARG A 709 35.59 -35.92 -2.71
CA ARG A 709 35.57 -37.39 -2.73
C ARG A 709 35.76 -37.98 -1.33
N GLU A 710 36.69 -37.43 -0.55
CA GLU A 710 36.91 -37.86 0.84
C GLU A 710 35.66 -37.63 1.71
N ALA A 711 35.01 -36.47 1.58
CA ALA A 711 33.77 -36.19 2.29
C ALA A 711 32.63 -37.15 1.90
N VAL A 712 32.52 -37.50 0.62
CA VAL A 712 31.55 -38.51 0.11
C VAL A 712 31.83 -39.89 0.69
N ALA A 713 33.09 -40.33 0.69
CA ALA A 713 33.48 -41.61 1.26
C ALA A 713 33.17 -41.70 2.77
N GLN A 714 33.35 -40.60 3.51
CA GLN A 714 33.04 -40.49 4.93
C GLN A 714 31.53 -40.33 5.22
N GLY A 715 30.70 -40.14 4.19
CA GLY A 715 29.28 -39.84 4.34
C GLY A 715 28.99 -38.49 5.01
N ASN A 716 29.94 -37.56 4.98
CA ASN A 716 29.84 -36.27 5.67
C ASN A 716 29.22 -35.20 4.76
N PHE A 717 27.89 -35.13 4.75
CA PHE A 717 27.12 -34.17 3.96
C PHE A 717 27.55 -32.70 4.16
N MET A 718 27.89 -32.31 5.39
CA MET A 718 28.31 -30.94 5.68
C MET A 718 29.71 -30.63 5.16
N ALA A 719 30.62 -31.61 5.15
CA ALA A 719 31.94 -31.46 4.55
C ALA A 719 31.87 -31.39 3.02
N MET A 720 30.97 -32.14 2.38
CA MET A 720 30.72 -32.05 0.92
C MET A 720 30.40 -30.62 0.49
N ARG A 721 29.52 -29.94 1.24
CA ARG A 721 29.12 -28.54 0.99
C ARG A 721 30.25 -27.51 1.16
N GLN A 722 31.34 -27.88 1.84
CA GLN A 722 32.49 -27.00 2.12
C GLN A 722 33.71 -27.34 1.25
N ALA A 723 33.66 -28.42 0.47
CA ALA A 723 34.84 -28.98 -0.19
C ALA A 723 35.54 -28.03 -1.17
N ALA A 724 34.83 -27.04 -1.71
CA ALA A 724 35.36 -26.04 -2.64
C ALA A 724 35.92 -24.76 -1.96
N TYR A 725 36.21 -24.81 -0.65
CA TYR A 725 36.81 -23.70 0.10
C TYR A 725 38.01 -24.22 0.90
N LEU A 726 39.24 -24.01 0.40
CA LEU A 726 40.47 -24.48 1.05
C LEU A 726 40.85 -23.60 2.25
N PRO A 727 40.81 -24.11 3.50
CA PRO A 727 41.04 -23.30 4.68
C PRO A 727 42.40 -22.59 4.67
N GLY A 728 42.39 -21.29 5.00
CA GLY A 728 43.61 -20.50 5.16
C GLY A 728 44.35 -20.15 3.86
N THR A 729 43.75 -20.42 2.69
CA THR A 729 44.33 -20.07 1.39
C THR A 729 43.65 -18.87 0.76
N ARG A 730 44.36 -18.21 -0.16
CA ARG A 730 43.84 -17.06 -0.92
C ARG A 730 43.34 -17.43 -2.31
N THR A 731 43.81 -18.55 -2.86
CA THR A 731 43.56 -18.99 -4.24
C THR A 731 43.66 -20.51 -4.33
N GLY A 732 43.17 -21.12 -5.40
CA GLY A 732 43.31 -22.56 -5.67
C GLY A 732 42.10 -23.39 -5.25
N SER A 733 41.00 -22.72 -4.95
CA SER A 733 39.69 -23.31 -4.72
C SER A 733 38.70 -22.71 -5.71
N ALA A 734 38.00 -23.54 -6.47
CA ALA A 734 37.21 -23.13 -7.62
C ALA A 734 36.11 -22.10 -7.25
N LYS A 735 35.40 -22.31 -6.13
CA LYS A 735 34.40 -21.33 -5.66
C LYS A 735 35.02 -20.10 -5.02
N LEU A 736 36.15 -20.25 -4.34
CA LEU A 736 36.85 -19.13 -3.72
C LEU A 736 37.36 -18.16 -4.78
N ASP A 737 38.01 -18.70 -5.82
CA ASP A 737 38.57 -17.91 -6.93
C ASP A 737 37.45 -17.14 -7.64
N ARG A 738 36.32 -17.80 -7.95
CA ARG A 738 35.15 -17.12 -8.54
C ARG A 738 34.55 -16.06 -7.62
N LEU A 739 34.55 -16.27 -6.31
CA LEU A 739 34.09 -15.26 -5.35
C LEU A 739 34.98 -14.01 -5.39
N VAL A 740 36.29 -14.20 -5.42
CA VAL A 740 37.26 -13.10 -5.49
C VAL A 740 37.06 -12.29 -6.77
N GLU A 741 36.89 -12.95 -7.92
CA GLU A 741 36.55 -12.28 -9.19
C GLU A 741 35.29 -11.41 -9.08
N ILE A 742 34.20 -11.94 -8.51
CA ILE A 742 32.95 -11.18 -8.32
C ILE A 742 33.17 -9.99 -7.40
N VAL A 743 33.97 -10.14 -6.35
CA VAL A 743 34.29 -9.02 -5.46
C VAL A 743 35.11 -7.97 -6.20
N GLU A 744 36.14 -8.35 -6.95
CA GLU A 744 36.96 -7.42 -7.74
C GLU A 744 36.12 -6.67 -8.80
N GLU A 745 35.22 -7.36 -9.51
CA GLU A 745 34.26 -6.72 -10.42
C GLU A 745 33.34 -5.72 -9.69
N ALA A 746 32.89 -6.06 -8.48
CA ALA A 746 32.09 -5.17 -7.66
C ALA A 746 32.90 -3.96 -7.14
N GLU A 747 34.19 -4.15 -6.87
CA GLU A 747 35.13 -3.10 -6.47
C GLU A 747 35.34 -2.07 -7.60
N ASP A 748 35.50 -2.53 -8.84
CA ASP A 748 35.64 -1.68 -10.04
C ASP A 748 34.40 -0.80 -10.24
N ASN A 749 33.21 -1.33 -9.92
CA ASN A 749 31.94 -0.61 -9.99
C ASN A 749 31.64 0.22 -8.72
N GLN A 750 32.56 0.29 -7.75
CA GLN A 750 32.38 1.01 -6.47
C GLN A 750 31.14 0.55 -5.68
N THR A 751 30.80 -0.74 -5.79
CA THR A 751 29.64 -1.32 -5.12
C THR A 751 30.03 -2.09 -3.86
N LYS A 752 29.10 -2.18 -2.92
CA LYS A 752 29.29 -2.96 -1.70
C LYS A 752 28.71 -4.37 -1.86
N VAL A 753 29.43 -5.35 -1.32
CA VAL A 753 29.12 -6.77 -1.46
C VAL A 753 28.73 -7.37 -0.11
N LEU A 754 27.68 -8.16 -0.10
CA LEU A 754 27.24 -8.94 1.05
C LEU A 754 27.46 -10.43 0.76
N VAL A 755 28.32 -11.07 1.55
CA VAL A 755 28.66 -12.49 1.35
C VAL A 755 28.09 -13.31 2.49
N PHE A 756 27.27 -14.30 2.14
CA PHE A 756 26.63 -15.20 3.08
C PHE A 756 27.17 -16.61 2.95
N SER A 757 27.51 -17.21 4.09
CA SER A 757 27.74 -18.65 4.23
C SER A 757 27.01 -19.19 5.45
N TYR A 758 26.63 -20.46 5.46
CA TYR A 758 26.21 -21.17 6.65
C TYR A 758 27.40 -21.45 7.58
N PHE A 759 28.58 -21.71 7.01
CA PHE A 759 29.74 -22.24 7.71
C PHE A 759 30.70 -21.15 8.17
N ARG A 760 30.98 -21.10 9.48
CA ARG A 760 31.97 -20.17 10.03
C ARG A 760 33.37 -20.38 9.46
N ALA A 761 33.80 -21.62 9.26
CA ALA A 761 35.11 -21.94 8.69
C ALA A 761 35.30 -21.38 7.27
N VAL A 762 34.23 -21.40 6.46
CA VAL A 762 34.23 -20.76 5.13
C VAL A 762 34.39 -19.26 5.30
N LEU A 763 33.62 -18.60 6.17
CA LEU A 763 33.76 -17.15 6.40
C LEU A 763 35.18 -16.72 6.84
N GLU A 764 35.85 -17.48 7.70
CA GLU A 764 37.23 -17.18 8.10
C GLU A 764 38.20 -17.32 6.90
N THR A 765 37.97 -18.31 6.04
CA THR A 765 38.73 -18.49 4.79
C THR A 765 38.53 -17.30 3.86
N LEU A 766 37.27 -16.88 3.66
CA LEU A 766 36.92 -15.72 2.84
C LEU A 766 37.56 -14.44 3.37
N ARG A 767 37.57 -14.25 4.68
CA ARG A 767 38.19 -13.07 5.30
C ARG A 767 39.67 -12.93 4.99
N ALA A 768 40.39 -14.05 4.81
CA ALA A 768 41.81 -14.04 4.47
C ALA A 768 42.09 -13.85 2.96
N ALA A 769 41.13 -14.21 2.12
CA ALA A 769 41.24 -14.25 0.67
C ALA A 769 40.69 -13.00 -0.04
N VAL A 770 39.60 -12.44 0.47
CA VAL A 770 38.90 -11.31 -0.15
C VAL A 770 39.73 -10.03 -0.02
N PRO A 771 39.99 -9.29 -1.13
CA PRO A 771 40.73 -8.03 -1.10
C PRO A 771 39.89 -6.89 -0.50
N GLY A 772 40.56 -5.80 -0.12
CA GLY A 772 39.89 -4.55 0.28
C GLY A 772 39.36 -4.54 1.73
N THR A 773 38.40 -3.64 1.99
CA THR A 773 37.82 -3.45 3.32
C THR A 773 36.77 -4.52 3.61
N VAL A 774 37.05 -5.38 4.59
CA VAL A 774 36.16 -6.47 5.01
C VAL A 774 35.62 -6.23 6.42
N PHE A 775 34.28 -6.22 6.55
CA PHE A 775 33.54 -6.18 7.80
C PHE A 775 33.05 -7.59 8.18
N GLY A 776 32.92 -7.87 9.48
CA GLY A 776 32.46 -9.16 10.01
C GLY A 776 33.61 -10.16 10.31
N PRO A 777 33.29 -11.46 10.45
CA PRO A 777 32.01 -12.08 10.16
C PRO A 777 30.93 -11.80 11.22
N LEU A 778 29.71 -11.56 10.78
CA LEU A 778 28.52 -11.60 11.64
C LEU A 778 28.15 -13.05 11.93
N THR A 779 28.21 -13.46 13.19
CA THR A 779 27.91 -14.85 13.60
C THR A 779 26.78 -14.89 14.64
N GLY A 780 26.32 -16.10 14.97
CA GLY A 780 25.36 -16.30 16.06
C GLY A 780 25.88 -15.84 17.43
N ALA A 781 27.20 -15.73 17.61
CA ALA A 781 27.82 -15.28 18.86
C ALA A 781 27.94 -13.75 18.97
N THR A 782 27.81 -13.01 17.87
CA THR A 782 27.90 -11.55 17.87
C THR A 782 26.71 -10.95 18.61
N SER A 783 26.98 -10.09 19.60
CA SER A 783 25.91 -9.43 20.37
C SER A 783 25.04 -8.55 19.47
N SER A 784 23.79 -8.27 19.87
CA SER A 784 22.88 -7.42 19.08
C SER A 784 23.43 -6.00 18.86
N VAL A 785 24.16 -5.46 19.85
CA VAL A 785 24.77 -4.12 19.78
C VAL A 785 25.93 -4.09 18.79
N GLU A 786 26.85 -5.05 18.90
CA GLU A 786 27.99 -5.15 17.96
C GLU A 786 27.54 -5.40 16.53
N ARG A 787 26.52 -6.25 16.36
CA ARG A 787 25.91 -6.54 15.06
C ARG A 787 25.38 -5.27 14.40
N GLN A 788 24.65 -4.44 15.15
CA GLN A 788 24.13 -3.16 14.64
C GLN A 788 25.28 -2.22 14.28
N ARG A 789 26.27 -2.07 15.16
CA ARG A 789 27.46 -1.24 14.91
C ARG A 789 28.20 -1.64 13.63
N MET A 790 28.45 -2.93 13.40
CA MET A 790 29.11 -3.39 12.17
C MET A 790 28.32 -3.06 10.91
N VAL A 791 26.99 -3.18 10.96
CA VAL A 791 26.11 -2.82 9.83
C VAL A 791 26.11 -1.31 9.60
N ASP A 792 26.10 -0.51 10.67
CA ASP A 792 26.17 0.95 10.59
C ASP A 792 27.53 1.40 10.00
N ASP A 793 28.63 0.82 10.48
CA ASP A 793 29.99 1.09 9.98
C ASP A 793 30.11 0.70 8.49
N PHE A 794 29.59 -0.47 8.10
CA PHE A 794 29.52 -0.90 6.70
C PHE A 794 28.65 0.04 5.84
N THR A 795 27.53 0.51 6.37
CA THR A 795 26.62 1.43 5.69
C THR A 795 27.27 2.80 5.49
N ALA A 796 27.96 3.30 6.51
CA ALA A 796 28.65 4.60 6.50
C ALA A 796 29.94 4.60 5.66
N HIS A 797 30.56 3.45 5.43
CA HIS A 797 31.80 3.39 4.66
C HIS A 797 31.59 3.91 3.23
N HIS A 798 32.42 4.84 2.78
CA HIS A 798 32.39 5.34 1.41
C HIS A 798 33.16 4.40 0.46
N GLY A 799 32.57 4.09 -0.69
CA GLY A 799 33.18 3.22 -1.69
C GLY A 799 32.95 1.73 -1.44
N ARG A 800 33.85 0.92 -2.00
CA ARG A 800 33.83 -0.55 -1.98
C ARG A 800 34.00 -1.14 -0.58
N ALA A 801 33.23 -2.16 -0.26
CA ALA A 801 33.28 -2.84 1.03
C ALA A 801 32.65 -4.23 0.92
N VAL A 802 33.16 -5.19 1.69
CA VAL A 802 32.56 -6.53 1.83
C VAL A 802 32.08 -6.72 3.26
N LEU A 803 30.84 -7.20 3.43
CA LEU A 803 30.34 -7.68 4.72
C LEU A 803 30.18 -9.20 4.68
N LEU A 804 30.92 -9.88 5.55
CA LEU A 804 30.81 -11.33 5.74
C LEU A 804 29.77 -11.64 6.81
N SER A 805 28.86 -12.57 6.54
CA SER A 805 27.83 -12.94 7.49
C SER A 805 27.47 -14.42 7.42
N GLN A 806 27.22 -15.03 8.57
CA GLN A 806 26.46 -16.26 8.59
C GLN A 806 25.05 -16.00 8.09
N ILE A 807 24.52 -16.87 7.23
CA ILE A 807 23.22 -16.63 6.59
C ILE A 807 22.06 -16.63 7.60
N GLU A 808 22.13 -17.45 8.65
CA GLU A 808 21.14 -17.47 9.73
C GLU A 808 21.27 -16.25 10.66
N ALA A 809 22.49 -15.74 10.85
CA ALA A 809 22.74 -14.59 11.70
C ALA A 809 22.37 -13.27 11.02
N GLY A 810 22.77 -13.08 9.76
CA GLY A 810 22.51 -11.86 8.99
C GLY A 810 21.20 -11.86 8.21
N GLY A 811 20.61 -13.04 7.95
CA GLY A 811 19.33 -13.16 7.26
C GLY A 811 18.12 -12.68 8.07
N VAL A 812 18.29 -12.46 9.37
CA VAL A 812 17.21 -12.04 10.29
C VAL A 812 17.53 -10.69 10.93
N GLY A 813 16.56 -9.77 10.84
CA GLY A 813 16.50 -8.60 11.72
C GLY A 813 17.40 -7.41 11.40
N LEU A 814 18.26 -7.49 10.37
CA LEU A 814 19.13 -6.39 9.98
C LEU A 814 18.64 -5.67 8.73
N ASN A 815 19.01 -4.38 8.60
CA ASN A 815 18.79 -3.58 7.41
C ASN A 815 20.14 -3.35 6.70
N ILE A 816 20.40 -4.03 5.58
CA ILE A 816 21.69 -4.02 4.87
C ILE A 816 21.48 -3.57 3.41
N GLN A 817 20.72 -2.49 3.23
CA GLN A 817 20.37 -1.92 1.92
C GLN A 817 21.56 -1.29 1.19
N ALA A 818 22.65 -1.02 1.89
CA ALA A 818 23.85 -0.43 1.29
C ALA A 818 24.52 -1.36 0.26
N ALA A 819 24.28 -2.67 0.31
CA ALA A 819 24.84 -3.63 -0.62
C ALA A 819 23.98 -3.75 -1.89
N SER A 820 24.63 -3.76 -3.06
CA SER A 820 24.00 -4.01 -4.37
C SER A 820 24.39 -5.36 -4.96
N VAL A 821 25.38 -6.05 -4.37
CA VAL A 821 25.80 -7.39 -4.76
C VAL A 821 25.64 -8.32 -3.55
N VAL A 822 25.02 -9.48 -3.75
CA VAL A 822 24.85 -10.53 -2.75
C VAL A 822 25.47 -11.81 -3.28
N VAL A 823 26.37 -12.43 -2.52
CA VAL A 823 26.99 -13.71 -2.87
C VAL A 823 26.54 -14.77 -1.87
N LEU A 824 25.96 -15.85 -2.37
CA LEU A 824 25.61 -17.05 -1.62
C LEU A 824 26.66 -18.13 -1.92
N THR A 825 27.45 -18.50 -0.90
CA THR A 825 28.63 -19.35 -1.07
C THR A 825 28.29 -20.84 -1.27
N GLU A 826 27.10 -21.24 -0.83
CA GLU A 826 26.58 -22.59 -1.05
C GLU A 826 25.04 -22.62 -1.02
N PRO A 827 24.39 -23.61 -1.66
CA PRO A 827 22.95 -23.83 -1.57
C PRO A 827 22.49 -24.07 -0.14
N GLN A 828 21.33 -23.53 0.20
CA GLN A 828 20.71 -23.75 1.51
C GLN A 828 19.63 -24.81 1.45
N TRP A 829 19.54 -25.60 2.53
CA TRP A 829 18.49 -26.62 2.67
C TRP A 829 17.07 -26.05 2.60
N LYS A 830 16.90 -24.80 3.05
CA LYS A 830 15.63 -24.10 3.06
C LYS A 830 15.68 -22.93 2.07
N PRO A 831 14.86 -22.92 0.99
CA PRO A 831 14.82 -21.80 0.05
C PRO A 831 14.49 -20.46 0.73
N SER A 832 13.64 -20.50 1.77
CA SER A 832 13.27 -19.29 2.51
C SER A 832 14.47 -18.62 3.19
N THR A 833 15.52 -19.35 3.54
CA THR A 833 16.74 -18.77 4.12
C THR A 833 17.48 -17.90 3.11
N GLU A 834 17.60 -18.34 1.85
CA GLU A 834 18.18 -17.52 0.78
C GLU A 834 17.32 -16.29 0.50
N VAL A 835 16.00 -16.47 0.37
CA VAL A 835 15.05 -15.37 0.14
C VAL A 835 15.12 -14.34 1.28
N GLN A 836 15.21 -14.79 2.54
CA GLN A 836 15.35 -13.92 3.71
C GLN A 836 16.64 -13.11 3.70
N ALA A 837 17.74 -13.71 3.24
CA ALA A 837 19.05 -13.10 3.13
C ALA A 837 19.10 -12.08 1.97
N ILE A 838 18.61 -12.44 0.78
CA ILE A 838 18.53 -11.55 -0.38
C ILE A 838 17.65 -10.33 -0.04
N ALA A 839 16.52 -10.55 0.64
CA ALA A 839 15.62 -9.48 1.08
C ALA A 839 16.25 -8.51 2.11
N ARG A 840 17.47 -8.76 2.61
CA ARG A 840 18.22 -7.77 3.41
C ARG A 840 18.76 -6.62 2.57
N ALA A 841 19.17 -6.94 1.34
CA ALA A 841 19.68 -5.98 0.36
C ALA A 841 18.59 -5.52 -0.61
N HIS A 842 17.77 -6.44 -1.12
CA HIS A 842 16.64 -6.14 -2.02
C HIS A 842 15.34 -5.91 -1.22
N ARG A 843 15.16 -4.66 -0.77
CA ARG A 843 14.00 -4.24 0.04
C ARG A 843 13.71 -2.75 -0.14
N MET A 844 12.55 -2.31 0.34
CA MET A 844 12.13 -0.89 0.28
C MET A 844 13.20 0.06 0.82
N GLY A 845 13.65 1.00 -0.01
CA GLY A 845 14.77 1.89 0.27
C GLY A 845 16.00 1.59 -0.58
N GLN A 846 16.09 0.37 -1.14
CA GLN A 846 17.07 0.05 -2.17
C GLN A 846 16.76 0.84 -3.43
N VAL A 847 17.77 1.51 -3.96
CA VAL A 847 17.68 2.38 -5.14
C VAL A 847 18.40 1.82 -6.35
N ARG A 848 19.31 0.87 -6.14
CA ARG A 848 20.11 0.22 -7.20
C ARG A 848 19.69 -1.21 -7.45
N THR A 849 19.91 -1.67 -8.68
CA THR A 849 19.71 -3.07 -9.06
C THR A 849 20.55 -3.97 -8.16
N VAL A 850 19.93 -5.03 -7.64
CA VAL A 850 20.62 -6.01 -6.79
C VAL A 850 21.00 -7.22 -7.63
N GLN A 851 22.28 -7.57 -7.62
CA GLN A 851 22.80 -8.77 -8.27
C GLN A 851 23.04 -9.86 -7.21
N VAL A 852 22.48 -11.05 -7.43
CA VAL A 852 22.63 -12.20 -6.55
C VAL A 852 23.42 -13.28 -7.27
N HIS A 853 24.61 -13.58 -6.76
CA HIS A 853 25.46 -14.65 -7.24
C HIS A 853 25.30 -15.89 -6.37
N ARG A 854 25.04 -17.04 -6.98
CA ARG A 854 25.05 -18.34 -6.30
C ARG A 854 26.23 -19.15 -6.78
N LEU A 855 27.19 -19.39 -5.89
CA LEU A 855 28.37 -20.17 -6.19
C LEU A 855 28.05 -21.67 -6.07
N LEU A 856 28.11 -22.37 -7.20
CA LEU A 856 27.68 -23.77 -7.32
C LEU A 856 28.79 -24.61 -7.96
N ALA A 857 29.07 -25.78 -7.41
CA ALA A 857 29.97 -26.73 -8.05
C ALA A 857 29.20 -27.75 -8.89
N LYS A 858 29.60 -27.92 -10.16
CA LYS A 858 29.10 -28.99 -11.03
C LYS A 858 29.52 -30.35 -10.52
N ASP A 859 28.75 -31.38 -10.86
CA ASP A 859 29.09 -32.77 -10.52
C ASP A 859 29.32 -32.93 -9.01
N SER A 860 28.48 -32.27 -8.21
CA SER A 860 28.61 -32.21 -6.75
C SER A 860 27.25 -32.15 -6.06
N ILE A 861 27.30 -32.18 -4.72
CA ILE A 861 26.15 -32.05 -3.83
C ILE A 861 25.33 -30.79 -4.09
N ASP A 862 25.97 -29.71 -4.56
CA ASP A 862 25.29 -28.45 -4.83
C ASP A 862 24.26 -28.59 -5.94
N GLU A 863 24.61 -29.29 -7.02
CA GLU A 863 23.75 -29.53 -8.17
C GLU A 863 22.53 -30.36 -7.77
N LEU A 864 22.76 -31.42 -6.98
CA LEU A 864 21.70 -32.26 -6.45
C LEU A 864 20.75 -31.47 -5.54
N MET A 865 21.30 -30.60 -4.67
CA MET A 865 20.52 -29.71 -3.81
C MET A 865 19.70 -28.72 -4.63
N ARG A 866 20.29 -28.04 -5.62
CA ARG A 866 19.57 -27.07 -6.47
C ARG A 866 18.42 -27.71 -7.23
N ARG A 867 18.64 -28.89 -7.84
CA ARG A 867 17.59 -29.64 -8.54
C ARG A 867 16.41 -30.00 -7.62
N THR A 868 16.71 -30.41 -6.39
CA THR A 868 15.69 -30.75 -5.39
C THR A 868 14.89 -29.51 -4.94
N LEU A 869 15.57 -28.39 -4.73
CA LEU A 869 14.96 -27.15 -4.24
C LEU A 869 14.10 -26.45 -5.31
N ALA A 870 14.51 -26.53 -6.59
CA ALA A 870 13.75 -25.95 -7.70
C ALA A 870 12.32 -26.51 -7.76
N HIS A 871 12.17 -27.83 -7.66
CA HIS A 871 10.87 -28.49 -7.64
C HIS A 871 9.98 -28.04 -6.47
N LYS A 872 10.57 -27.85 -5.27
CA LYS A 872 9.85 -27.36 -4.09
C LYS A 872 9.34 -25.93 -4.27
N SER A 873 10.14 -25.08 -4.91
CA SER A 873 9.77 -23.69 -5.20
C SER A 873 8.61 -23.60 -6.19
N GLU A 874 8.58 -24.45 -7.22
CA GLU A 874 7.49 -24.47 -8.21
C GLU A 874 6.13 -24.84 -7.60
N LEU A 875 6.12 -25.87 -6.74
CA LEU A 875 4.92 -26.24 -5.99
C LEU A 875 4.46 -25.08 -5.08
N PHE A 876 5.38 -24.45 -4.35
CA PHE A 876 5.06 -23.30 -3.50
C PHE A 876 4.50 -22.13 -4.31
N ASP A 877 5.12 -21.77 -5.44
CA ASP A 877 4.71 -20.65 -6.28
C ASP A 877 3.35 -20.89 -6.93
N ALA A 878 3.03 -22.13 -7.29
CA ALA A 878 1.70 -22.50 -7.76
C ALA A 878 0.61 -22.23 -6.71
N TYR A 879 0.88 -22.52 -5.43
CA TYR A 879 -0.07 -22.29 -4.33
C TYR A 879 -0.08 -20.84 -3.82
N ALA A 880 1.07 -20.17 -3.80
CA ALA A 880 1.24 -18.87 -3.16
C ALA A 880 1.21 -17.67 -4.12
N ARG A 881 1.72 -17.77 -5.35
CA ARG A 881 2.08 -16.58 -6.17
C ARG A 881 1.18 -16.22 -7.35
N ARG A 882 0.59 -17.14 -8.12
CA ARG A 882 0.06 -16.75 -9.46
C ARG A 882 -1.10 -15.73 -9.44
N SER A 883 -0.78 -14.54 -9.98
CA SER A 883 -1.62 -13.67 -10.82
C SER A 883 -1.06 -13.73 -12.26
N HIS A 884 -1.95 -13.80 -13.26
CA HIS A 884 -1.65 -14.17 -14.66
C HIS A 884 -0.50 -13.42 -15.34
N ALA A 885 0.48 -14.16 -15.88
CA ALA A 885 1.06 -13.95 -17.22
C ALA A 885 1.89 -15.18 -17.67
N LYS A 886 1.51 -15.71 -18.85
CA LYS A 886 2.12 -16.78 -19.68
C LYS A 886 2.25 -18.18 -19.09
N GLU A 887 1.57 -19.10 -19.77
CA GLU A 887 1.90 -20.51 -19.86
C GLU A 887 3.38 -20.68 -20.21
N SER A 888 4.07 -21.53 -19.46
CA SER A 888 5.30 -22.17 -19.91
C SER A 888 5.24 -23.61 -19.43
N ASP A 889 4.94 -24.46 -20.40
CA ASP A 889 5.23 -25.88 -20.59
C ASP A 889 5.38 -26.80 -19.37
N ALA A 890 4.58 -27.85 -19.42
CA ALA A 890 4.74 -29.07 -18.65
C ALA A 890 6.13 -29.68 -18.88
N ALA A 891 7.05 -29.43 -17.96
CA ALA A 891 8.23 -30.27 -17.78
C ALA A 891 7.93 -31.29 -16.67
N ALA A 892 7.16 -32.32 -17.00
CA ALA A 892 7.12 -33.54 -16.20
C ALA A 892 8.44 -34.29 -16.41
N VAL A 893 9.45 -33.97 -15.60
CA VAL A 893 10.60 -34.85 -15.41
C VAL A 893 10.30 -35.73 -14.21
N VAL A 894 10.22 -37.04 -14.47
CA VAL A 894 9.98 -38.09 -13.48
C VAL A 894 11.10 -38.08 -12.44
N THR A 895 10.77 -37.90 -11.15
CA THR A 895 11.69 -38.14 -10.04
C THR A 895 11.56 -39.58 -9.52
N GLU A 896 12.68 -40.20 -9.19
CA GLU A 896 12.80 -41.51 -8.50
C GLU A 896 12.37 -41.49 -7.02
N TRP A 897 11.81 -40.38 -6.55
CA TRP A 897 11.48 -40.16 -5.13
C TRP A 897 9.97 -40.21 -4.99
N ALA A 898 9.47 -41.14 -4.17
CA ALA A 898 8.04 -41.33 -3.95
C ALA A 898 7.37 -40.03 -3.47
N ASP A 899 6.21 -39.71 -4.06
CA ASP A 899 5.42 -38.53 -3.75
C ASP A 899 5.24 -38.34 -2.22
N GLY A 900 5.80 -37.25 -1.68
CA GLY A 900 5.50 -36.76 -0.33
C GLY A 900 6.53 -37.01 0.78
N VAL A 901 7.67 -37.65 0.52
CA VAL A 901 8.76 -37.79 1.51
C VAL A 901 9.88 -36.79 1.18
N GLU A 902 10.18 -35.87 2.11
CA GLU A 902 11.32 -34.96 1.95
C GLU A 902 12.64 -35.74 1.97
N PRO A 903 13.54 -35.55 0.98
CA PRO A 903 14.82 -36.23 0.95
C PRO A 903 15.65 -35.83 2.18
N THR A 904 16.29 -36.80 2.83
CA THR A 904 17.14 -36.57 4.01
C THR A 904 18.59 -36.36 3.59
N PRO A 905 19.44 -35.72 4.42
CA PRO A 905 20.88 -35.63 4.13
C PRO A 905 21.52 -36.98 3.82
N ALA A 906 21.06 -38.06 4.45
CA ALA A 906 21.54 -39.41 4.18
C ALA A 906 21.19 -39.90 2.76
N ASP A 907 20.05 -39.50 2.21
CA ASP A 907 19.69 -39.85 0.83
C ASP A 907 20.59 -39.12 -0.18
N PHE A 908 20.92 -37.86 0.08
CA PHE A 908 21.89 -37.12 -0.75
C PHE A 908 23.27 -37.77 -0.76
N VAL A 909 23.75 -38.18 0.43
CA VAL A 909 25.02 -38.93 0.57
C VAL A 909 24.99 -40.21 -0.26
N ARG A 910 23.92 -41.00 -0.16
CA ARG A 910 23.77 -42.26 -0.91
C ARG A 910 23.81 -42.02 -2.42
N VAL A 911 23.11 -41.01 -2.92
CA VAL A 911 23.12 -40.67 -4.35
C VAL A 911 24.52 -40.29 -4.82
N GLU A 912 25.26 -39.50 -4.03
CA GLU A 912 26.63 -39.12 -4.38
C GLU A 912 27.63 -40.28 -4.30
N GLN A 913 27.48 -41.18 -3.32
CA GLN A 913 28.30 -42.40 -3.25
C GLN A 913 28.06 -43.29 -4.46
N GLN A 914 26.80 -43.49 -4.86
CA GLN A 914 26.45 -44.25 -6.06
C GLN A 914 27.03 -43.61 -7.33
N ARG A 915 26.94 -42.27 -7.46
CA ARG A 915 27.49 -41.53 -8.60
C ARG A 915 29.02 -41.69 -8.72
N LEU A 916 29.72 -41.74 -7.59
CA LEU A 916 31.18 -41.88 -7.53
C LEU A 916 31.67 -43.33 -7.46
N GLY A 917 30.77 -44.32 -7.42
CA GLY A 917 31.10 -45.74 -7.34
C GLY A 917 31.73 -46.16 -6.00
N MET A 918 31.29 -45.55 -4.90
CA MET A 918 31.77 -45.79 -3.53
C MET A 918 30.91 -46.76 -2.73
#